data_AF-A0A329SP09-F1
#
_entry.id   AF-A0A329SP09-F1
#
_cell.length_a   1.000
_cell.length_b   1.000
_cell.length_c   1.000
_cell.angle_alpha   90.00
_cell.angle_beta   90.00
_cell.angle_gamma   90.00
#
_symmetry.space_group_name_H-M   'P 1'
#
loop_
_entity.id
_entity.type
_entity.pdbx_description
1 polymer ?
#
loop_
_entity_poly.entity_id
_entity_poly.type
_entity_poly.pdbx_seq_one_letter_code
_entity_poly.pdbx_strand_id
1 'polypeptide(L)'
;MEEEEPPTQELHEQEREQEPEPQDLELWCLIVGMVGTAFPVIVKGTDRVWELQKTIKNEAVEIYGDFNAAQLRVYLAKKDNGDWLTATEVKSIENGDTESAKGLLDRGHLASMSQLAAIFTGRDANVVHILVEAPPKVPEIDVQTDIAGKRKRSNQSIGDAETINVSADELNLLFDVLGQNKQTEQNLIATSGLSKFWKGYGGFPSSYFVRKEELMLWKLVMRIMSKRDKRVTIVGSGGVGKSCFLVLVAFYLAFAEKRKVLVVRRLSDFCEANGVIYLDVENNTCIRKTNLTGAKISALPDRKEFQGALILVDGYSRMEVEHQFGLFPYQLIASSMEDEYSSNESTDEVVLPAWRFNDLLRYSELTLDDWKQSTGLGQEQQKATLELAQEQYFYSGGSLRDFCRNHNDVKNGIDGVCAIVSNAQTVDLELQQGPRGYNLWDRIRRHYVADPNDEEHYWLVCHWRIAMDSGYAFKRIGRFMDVKTQLDLYQVAHKLQAGFESSAFEQCFHGAVRRSTKRYPIQMINVVVNSDPSYSNQRYDRLVLHCRPVVCDGSTEDECYEKLSQLSPGSYCHLDSVNFPFVEAVVICKGILRGTNLKETVVAMISTTVSNKKSFKSEVWTKLNKVLDRNQHVLGNIPRVFVVVGPDASTCKSFALIDAPDQDDFMVCCYDPLRFFRKPPSARIA
;
A
#
# COMPACT_ATOMS: atom_id res chain seq x y z
N MET A 1 -0.92 -8.61 -75.04
CA MET A 1 -0.87 -7.15 -74.86
C MET A 1 -1.16 -6.94 -73.40
N GLU A 2 -0.16 -7.25 -72.59
CA GLU A 2 0.97 -6.40 -72.21
C GLU A 2 0.68 -5.91 -70.79
N GLU A 3 1.46 -6.50 -69.89
CA GLU A 3 1.62 -6.15 -68.50
C GLU A 3 2.19 -4.73 -68.40
N GLU A 4 1.62 -3.90 -67.54
CA GLU A 4 2.36 -2.82 -66.88
C GLU A 4 1.95 -2.81 -65.40
N GLU A 5 2.84 -3.36 -64.57
CA GLU A 5 2.89 -3.15 -63.12
C GLU A 5 3.35 -1.71 -62.83
N PRO A 6 2.77 -1.00 -61.84
CA PRO A 6 3.39 0.17 -61.25
C PRO A 6 4.33 -0.21 -60.08
N PRO A 7 5.30 0.66 -59.75
CA PRO A 7 6.58 0.25 -59.18
C PRO A 7 6.56 0.00 -57.68
N THR A 8 7.46 -0.91 -57.29
CA THR A 8 7.94 -1.25 -55.96
C THR A 8 8.23 0.00 -55.12
N GLN A 9 7.50 0.17 -54.02
CA GLN A 9 7.87 1.10 -52.96
C GLN A 9 9.12 0.58 -52.25
N GLU A 10 10.14 1.42 -52.26
CA GLU A 10 11.36 1.29 -51.48
C GLU A 10 11.02 1.07 -50.00
N LEU A 11 11.46 -0.07 -49.48
CA LEU A 11 11.55 -0.33 -48.04
C LEU A 11 12.51 0.70 -47.46
N HIS A 12 11.97 1.72 -46.79
CA HIS A 12 12.73 2.50 -45.83
C HIS A 12 13.28 1.53 -44.77
N GLU A 13 14.60 1.35 -44.81
CA GLU A 13 15.37 0.75 -43.75
C GLU A 13 14.96 1.41 -42.42
N GLN A 14 14.41 0.58 -41.53
CA GLN A 14 14.31 0.92 -40.12
C GLN A 14 15.72 1.29 -39.65
N GLU A 15 15.88 2.54 -39.23
CA GLU A 15 16.97 2.96 -38.36
C GLU A 15 17.01 1.97 -37.19
N ARG A 16 17.96 1.04 -37.22
CA ARG A 16 18.39 0.35 -36.02
C ARG A 16 18.90 1.45 -35.11
N GLU A 17 18.19 1.68 -34.01
CA GLU A 17 18.78 2.28 -32.82
C GLU A 17 20.09 1.54 -32.54
N GLN A 18 21.20 2.17 -32.90
CA GLN A 18 22.53 1.73 -32.47
C GLN A 18 22.52 1.86 -30.94
N GLU A 19 22.65 0.74 -30.24
CA GLU A 19 22.99 0.76 -28.82
C GLU A 19 24.21 1.68 -28.65
N PRO A 20 24.13 2.73 -27.82
CA PRO A 20 25.24 3.66 -27.66
C PRO A 20 26.45 2.88 -27.12
N GLU A 21 27.60 3.00 -27.78
CA GLU A 21 28.84 2.42 -27.28
C GLU A 21 29.10 2.84 -25.82
N PRO A 22 29.57 1.94 -24.96
CA PRO A 22 29.81 2.25 -23.55
C PRO A 22 30.92 3.30 -23.44
N GLN A 23 30.54 4.55 -23.17
CA GLN A 23 31.49 5.62 -22.86
C GLN A 23 32.03 5.43 -21.44
N ASP A 24 33.36 5.35 -21.31
CA ASP A 24 34.02 5.36 -20.00
C ASP A 24 33.93 6.75 -19.37
N LEU A 25 33.53 6.78 -18.11
CA LEU A 25 33.36 7.93 -17.24
C LEU A 25 34.43 7.91 -16.15
N GLU A 26 35.43 8.79 -16.28
CA GLU A 26 36.33 9.13 -15.16
C GLU A 26 35.64 10.07 -14.17
N LEU A 27 35.47 9.67 -12.90
CA LEU A 27 34.83 10.45 -11.85
C LEU A 27 35.81 10.70 -10.70
N TRP A 28 35.88 11.94 -10.21
CA TRP A 28 36.71 12.28 -9.06
C TRP A 28 35.92 12.15 -7.75
N CYS A 29 36.45 11.37 -6.82
CA CYS A 29 35.84 11.05 -5.53
C CYS A 29 36.66 11.64 -4.38
N LEU A 30 36.00 12.10 -3.33
CA LEU A 30 36.64 12.62 -2.11
C LEU A 30 35.97 12.04 -0.86
N ILE A 31 36.77 11.55 0.10
CA ILE A 31 36.26 10.96 1.34
C ILE A 31 36.08 12.05 2.40
N VAL A 32 34.86 12.17 2.91
CA VAL A 32 34.48 13.20 3.90
C VAL A 32 34.75 12.70 5.31
N GLY A 33 35.41 13.53 6.12
CA GLY A 33 35.73 13.23 7.53
C GLY A 33 37.08 12.55 7.75
N MET A 34 37.90 12.47 6.70
CA MET A 34 39.31 12.04 6.76
C MET A 34 40.19 13.07 6.04
N VAL A 35 41.44 13.20 6.46
CA VAL A 35 42.44 14.00 5.74
C VAL A 35 42.89 13.21 4.51
N GLY A 36 42.79 13.79 3.32
CA GLY A 36 43.16 13.13 2.07
C GLY A 36 42.78 13.94 0.84
N THR A 37 43.41 13.64 -0.29
CA THR A 37 43.13 14.28 -1.58
C THR A 37 42.06 13.51 -2.35
N ALA A 38 41.37 14.18 -3.28
CA ALA A 38 40.46 13.50 -4.20
C ALA A 38 41.21 12.46 -5.07
N PHE A 39 40.53 11.39 -5.47
CA PHE A 39 41.08 10.32 -6.31
C PHE A 39 40.13 9.97 -7.47
N PRO A 40 40.66 9.57 -8.63
CA PRO A 40 39.84 9.22 -9.79
C PRO A 40 39.35 7.76 -9.71
N VAL A 41 38.16 7.52 -10.26
CA VAL A 41 37.63 6.17 -10.53
C VAL A 41 37.08 6.12 -11.95
N ILE A 42 37.30 5.01 -12.66
CA ILE A 42 36.83 4.81 -14.04
C ILE A 42 35.70 3.79 -14.03
N VAL A 43 34.55 4.17 -14.57
CA VAL A 43 33.32 3.36 -14.67
C VAL A 43 32.64 3.62 -15.99
N LYS A 44 31.73 2.76 -16.46
CA LYS A 44 31.01 3.00 -17.73
C LYS A 44 29.80 3.89 -17.51
N GLY A 45 29.40 4.67 -18.51
CA GLY A 45 28.17 5.46 -18.45
C GLY A 45 26.91 4.62 -18.29
N THR A 46 26.91 3.41 -18.84
CA THR A 46 25.85 2.42 -18.68
C THR A 46 25.86 1.74 -17.31
N ASP A 47 26.95 1.87 -16.54
CA ASP A 47 27.03 1.32 -15.20
C ASP A 47 26.07 2.06 -14.25
N ARG A 48 25.73 1.36 -13.18
CA ARG A 48 24.92 1.91 -12.09
C ARG A 48 25.81 2.39 -10.95
N VAL A 49 25.24 3.22 -10.08
CA VAL A 49 25.91 3.70 -8.85
C VAL A 49 26.48 2.54 -8.01
N TRP A 50 25.88 1.34 -8.05
CA TRP A 50 26.44 0.13 -7.45
C TRP A 50 27.86 -0.21 -7.93
N GLU A 51 28.11 -0.19 -9.25
CA GLU A 51 29.44 -0.49 -9.79
C GLU A 51 30.44 0.63 -9.46
N LEU A 52 29.96 1.87 -9.37
CA LEU A 52 30.75 2.99 -8.83
C LEU A 52 31.13 2.76 -7.36
N GLN A 53 30.21 2.35 -6.50
CA GLN A 53 30.48 2.03 -5.10
C GLN A 53 31.53 0.90 -4.99
N LYS A 54 31.41 -0.14 -5.81
CA LYS A 54 32.38 -1.25 -5.85
C LYS A 54 33.76 -0.79 -6.31
N THR A 55 33.81 0.08 -7.33
CA THR A 55 35.06 0.64 -7.85
C THR A 55 35.74 1.53 -6.82
N ILE A 56 34.99 2.43 -6.17
CA ILE A 56 35.48 3.26 -5.05
C ILE A 56 36.02 2.39 -3.91
N LYS A 57 35.31 1.32 -3.54
CA LYS A 57 35.77 0.39 -2.50
C LYS A 57 37.13 -0.21 -2.85
N ASN A 58 37.28 -0.67 -4.09
CA ASN A 58 38.49 -1.33 -4.56
C ASN A 58 39.66 -0.35 -4.62
N GLU A 59 39.42 0.89 -5.05
CA GLU A 59 40.44 1.94 -5.13
C GLU A 59 40.86 2.42 -3.74
N ALA A 60 39.92 2.54 -2.81
CA ALA A 60 40.15 2.95 -1.43
C ALA A 60 40.14 1.74 -0.45
N VAL A 61 40.74 0.62 -0.87
CA VAL A 61 40.73 -0.64 -0.10
C VAL A 61 41.41 -0.52 1.28
N GLU A 62 42.40 0.37 1.42
CA GLU A 62 43.06 0.62 2.70
C GLU A 62 42.15 1.31 3.73
N ILE A 63 41.14 2.06 3.25
CA ILE A 63 40.18 2.78 4.09
C ILE A 63 38.96 1.92 4.38
N TYR A 64 38.47 1.18 3.38
CA TYR A 64 37.22 0.44 3.47
C TYR A 64 37.41 -1.07 3.72
N GLY A 65 38.57 -1.67 3.50
CA GLY A 65 38.84 -3.08 3.82
C GLY A 65 37.71 -4.05 3.41
N ASP A 66 37.18 -4.79 4.37
CA ASP A 66 36.08 -5.75 4.18
C ASP A 66 34.68 -5.11 4.13
N PHE A 67 34.56 -3.78 4.17
CA PHE A 67 33.30 -3.07 4.12
C PHE A 67 32.49 -3.43 2.87
N ASN A 68 31.18 -3.59 3.01
CA ASN A 68 30.33 -3.94 1.87
C ASN A 68 30.22 -2.72 0.95
N ALA A 69 30.51 -2.88 -0.34
CA ALA A 69 30.36 -1.79 -1.31
C ALA A 69 28.93 -1.20 -1.30
N ALA A 70 27.90 -2.02 -1.03
CA ALA A 70 26.51 -1.56 -0.89
C ALA A 70 26.32 -0.50 0.20
N GLN A 71 27.17 -0.54 1.23
CA GLN A 71 27.08 0.32 2.40
C GLN A 71 27.86 1.63 2.21
N LEU A 72 28.63 1.78 1.13
CA LEU A 72 29.33 3.02 0.80
C LEU A 72 28.32 4.09 0.41
N ARG A 73 28.17 5.11 1.24
CA ARG A 73 27.32 6.24 0.90
C ARG A 73 28.10 7.20 0.02
N VAL A 74 27.62 7.36 -1.21
CA VAL A 74 28.19 8.24 -2.23
C VAL A 74 27.20 9.37 -2.52
N TYR A 75 27.67 10.60 -2.49
CA TYR A 75 26.87 11.82 -2.60
C TYR A 75 27.35 12.63 -3.79
N LEU A 76 26.43 13.34 -4.44
CA LEU A 76 26.80 14.25 -5.52
C LEU A 76 27.42 15.52 -4.95
N ALA A 77 28.60 15.88 -5.43
CA ALA A 77 29.33 17.09 -5.01
C ALA A 77 28.78 18.39 -5.67
N LYS A 78 27.45 18.47 -5.86
CA LYS A 78 26.77 19.54 -6.60
C LYS A 78 25.69 20.20 -5.74
N LYS A 79 25.68 21.54 -5.72
CA LYS A 79 24.79 22.39 -4.91
C LYS A 79 23.44 22.60 -5.60
N ASP A 80 22.46 23.14 -4.86
CA ASP A 80 21.07 23.34 -5.35
C ASP A 80 20.96 24.35 -6.49
N ASN A 81 21.89 25.31 -6.53
CA ASN A 81 21.98 26.28 -7.61
C ASN A 81 22.58 25.67 -8.90
N GLY A 82 22.96 24.40 -8.88
CA GLY A 82 23.57 23.69 -10.02
C GLY A 82 25.10 23.81 -10.08
N ASP A 83 25.74 24.48 -9.13
CA ASP A 83 27.20 24.65 -9.12
C ASP A 83 27.92 23.48 -8.42
N TRP A 84 29.12 23.14 -8.89
CA TRP A 84 30.03 22.21 -8.21
C TRP A 84 30.70 22.86 -6.99
N LEU A 85 31.29 22.05 -6.11
CA LEU A 85 32.11 22.56 -5.01
C LEU A 85 33.27 23.43 -5.51
N THR A 86 33.50 24.56 -4.83
CA THR A 86 34.63 25.46 -5.13
C THR A 86 35.94 24.85 -4.64
N ALA A 87 37.06 25.27 -5.23
CA ALA A 87 38.39 24.80 -4.80
C ALA A 87 38.69 25.07 -3.31
N THR A 88 38.12 26.12 -2.73
CA THR A 88 38.22 26.42 -1.30
C THR A 88 37.45 25.42 -0.44
N GLU A 89 36.24 25.02 -0.85
CA GLU A 89 35.42 24.04 -0.13
C GLU A 89 36.02 22.63 -0.24
N VAL A 90 36.50 22.26 -1.43
CA VAL A 90 37.22 21.00 -1.64
C VAL A 90 38.45 20.94 -0.72
N LYS A 91 39.27 21.99 -0.68
CA LYS A 91 40.44 22.05 0.24
C LYS A 91 40.05 21.95 1.71
N SER A 92 38.91 22.51 2.13
CA SER A 92 38.43 22.32 3.51
C SER A 92 38.11 20.86 3.80
N ILE A 93 37.40 20.19 2.88
CA ILE A 93 37.05 18.77 3.01
C ILE A 93 38.30 17.88 2.99
N GLU A 94 39.28 18.17 2.12
CA GLU A 94 40.56 17.45 2.06
C GLU A 94 41.36 17.55 3.38
N ASN A 95 41.17 18.65 4.13
CA ASN A 95 41.76 18.83 5.47
C ASN A 95 40.92 18.18 6.59
N GLY A 96 39.88 17.41 6.24
CA GLY A 96 39.03 16.68 7.18
C GLY A 96 37.85 17.49 7.75
N ASP A 97 37.55 18.68 7.22
CA ASP A 97 36.39 19.46 7.63
C ASP A 97 35.08 18.86 7.09
N THR A 98 34.24 18.37 7.99
CA THR A 98 32.93 17.80 7.65
C THR A 98 31.84 18.86 7.47
N GLU A 99 31.99 20.06 8.04
CA GLU A 99 30.95 21.11 7.97
C GLU A 99 30.79 21.64 6.54
N SER A 100 31.89 21.77 5.79
CA SER A 100 31.87 22.15 4.37
C SER A 100 31.09 21.16 3.47
N ALA A 101 30.94 19.90 3.89
CA ALA A 101 30.20 18.86 3.15
C ALA A 101 28.78 18.59 3.70
N LYS A 102 28.49 19.00 4.93
CA LYS A 102 27.27 18.63 5.67
C LYS A 102 25.98 18.91 4.92
N GLY A 103 25.86 20.11 4.33
CA GLY A 103 24.70 20.50 3.55
C GLY A 103 24.47 19.65 2.28
N LEU A 104 25.49 18.94 1.78
CA LEU A 104 25.36 17.97 0.68
C LEU A 104 25.04 16.56 1.19
N LEU A 105 25.61 16.17 2.34
CA LEU A 105 25.33 14.87 2.97
C LEU A 105 23.88 14.75 3.45
N ASP A 106 23.30 15.85 3.96
CA ASP A 106 21.91 15.90 4.45
C ASP A 106 20.86 15.72 3.33
N ARG A 107 21.26 15.83 2.05
CA ARG A 107 20.35 15.71 0.88
C ARG A 107 20.02 14.27 0.52
N GLY A 108 20.76 13.31 1.07
CA GLY A 108 20.66 11.90 0.71
C GLY A 108 21.72 11.49 -0.32
N HIS A 109 22.12 10.22 -0.24
CA HIS A 109 23.11 9.61 -1.11
C HIS A 109 22.47 9.18 -2.45
N LEU A 110 23.30 9.00 -3.47
CA LEU A 110 22.87 8.49 -4.77
C LEU A 110 22.36 7.05 -4.63
N ALA A 111 21.21 6.76 -5.23
CA ALA A 111 20.64 5.42 -5.20
C ALA A 111 21.47 4.44 -6.04
N SER A 112 21.82 3.29 -5.48
CA SER A 112 22.68 2.26 -6.12
C SER A 112 22.19 1.78 -7.49
N MET A 113 20.89 1.90 -7.77
CA MET A 113 20.27 1.46 -9.03
C MET A 113 20.27 2.53 -10.14
N SER A 114 20.61 3.78 -9.82
CA SER A 114 20.64 4.87 -10.80
C SER A 114 21.76 4.68 -11.81
N GLN A 115 21.49 4.92 -13.10
CA GLN A 115 22.51 4.91 -14.15
C GLN A 115 23.38 6.16 -14.07
N LEU A 116 24.70 5.96 -14.23
CA LEU A 116 25.68 7.04 -14.11
C LEU A 116 25.57 8.07 -15.24
N ALA A 117 25.28 7.64 -16.48
CA ALA A 117 25.08 8.54 -17.61
C ALA A 117 24.00 9.60 -17.34
N ALA A 118 22.89 9.22 -16.70
CA ALA A 118 21.81 10.16 -16.38
C ALA A 118 22.24 11.17 -15.30
N ILE A 119 23.02 10.74 -14.30
CA ILE A 119 23.47 11.59 -13.18
C ILE A 119 24.53 12.59 -13.63
N PHE A 120 25.44 12.17 -14.52
CA PHE A 120 26.64 12.94 -14.90
C PHE A 120 26.54 13.56 -16.30
N THR A 121 25.32 13.80 -16.79
CA THR A 121 25.09 14.47 -18.08
C THR A 121 25.69 15.89 -18.05
N GLY A 122 26.63 16.19 -18.96
CA GLY A 122 27.25 17.53 -19.07
C GLY A 122 28.21 17.89 -17.91
N ARG A 123 28.92 16.91 -17.35
CA ARG A 123 29.88 17.10 -16.24
C ARG A 123 31.10 17.95 -16.62
N ASP A 124 31.67 18.63 -15.63
CA ASP A 124 32.98 19.30 -15.74
C ASP A 124 34.08 18.28 -15.37
N ALA A 125 35.13 18.17 -16.18
CA ALA A 125 36.19 17.20 -15.94
C ALA A 125 37.10 17.56 -14.75
N ASN A 126 37.14 18.84 -14.33
CA ASN A 126 38.12 19.34 -13.36
C ASN A 126 37.56 19.57 -11.95
N VAL A 127 36.47 18.89 -11.60
CA VAL A 127 35.80 19.05 -10.29
C VAL A 127 35.72 17.71 -9.55
N VAL A 128 35.58 17.78 -8.22
CA VAL A 128 35.15 16.61 -7.44
C VAL A 128 33.69 16.34 -7.79
N HIS A 129 33.40 15.11 -8.21
CA HIS A 129 32.09 14.67 -8.67
C HIS A 129 31.30 14.02 -7.53
N ILE A 130 32.01 13.23 -6.70
CA ILE A 130 31.43 12.37 -5.67
C ILE A 130 32.08 12.67 -4.32
N LEU A 131 31.26 12.76 -3.29
CA LEU A 131 31.69 12.70 -1.89
C LEU A 131 31.37 11.32 -1.32
N VAL A 132 32.27 10.73 -0.55
CA VAL A 132 32.10 9.41 0.06
C VAL A 132 32.21 9.55 1.58
N GLU A 133 31.25 9.02 2.33
CA GLU A 133 31.31 9.10 3.80
C GLU A 133 32.42 8.17 4.34
N ALA A 134 33.22 8.67 5.29
CA ALA A 134 34.19 7.85 5.99
C ALA A 134 33.50 6.73 6.81
N PRO A 135 34.14 5.57 7.00
CA PRO A 135 33.56 4.51 7.82
C PRO A 135 33.39 4.97 9.28
N PRO A 136 32.32 4.54 9.98
CA PRO A 136 32.08 4.92 11.36
C PRO A 136 33.24 4.43 12.25
N LYS A 137 33.86 5.34 13.01
CA LYS A 137 34.97 5.02 13.92
C LYS A 137 34.55 3.93 14.92
N VAL A 138 35.14 2.75 14.80
CA VAL A 138 35.14 1.72 15.85
C VAL A 138 36.18 2.16 16.89
N PRO A 139 35.92 2.09 18.21
CA PRO A 139 36.96 2.36 19.20
C PRO A 139 38.12 1.37 19.00
N GLU A 140 39.30 1.89 18.74
CA GLU A 140 40.54 1.13 18.57
C GLU A 140 40.81 0.31 19.83
N ILE A 141 40.90 -1.01 19.66
CA ILE A 141 41.44 -1.91 20.67
C ILE A 141 42.96 -1.85 20.53
N ASP A 142 43.64 -1.46 21.61
CA ASP A 142 45.09 -1.55 21.74
C ASP A 142 45.56 -2.97 21.35
N VAL A 143 46.28 -3.05 20.24
CA VAL A 143 46.92 -4.29 19.81
C VAL A 143 48.21 -4.41 20.61
N GLN A 144 48.13 -5.09 21.76
CA GLN A 144 49.33 -5.67 22.36
C GLN A 144 49.69 -6.93 21.57
N THR A 145 50.76 -6.82 20.80
CA THR A 145 51.38 -7.93 20.07
C THR A 145 52.10 -8.86 21.04
N ASP A 146 51.55 -10.06 21.26
CA ASP A 146 52.29 -11.16 21.86
C ASP A 146 52.86 -12.10 20.78
N ILE A 147 54.15 -12.38 20.96
CA ILE A 147 55.04 -13.12 20.08
C ILE A 147 54.72 -14.62 20.17
N ALA A 148 53.81 -15.13 19.35
CA ALA A 148 53.80 -16.53 18.89
C ALA A 148 52.72 -16.73 17.81
N GLY A 149 53.13 -16.78 16.54
CA GLY A 149 52.25 -16.95 15.38
C GLY A 149 51.49 -18.28 15.34
N LYS A 150 50.36 -18.36 16.04
CA LYS A 150 49.29 -19.33 15.76
C LYS A 150 47.95 -18.59 15.65
N ARG A 151 47.42 -18.48 14.43
CA ARG A 151 46.06 -17.99 14.16
C ARG A 151 45.05 -18.95 14.81
N LYS A 152 44.58 -18.63 16.02
CA LYS A 152 43.26 -19.08 16.49
C LYS A 152 42.23 -18.31 15.68
N ARG A 153 41.32 -19.01 14.97
CA ARG A 153 40.03 -18.40 14.60
C ARG A 153 39.42 -17.94 15.92
N SER A 154 39.33 -16.63 16.15
CA SER A 154 38.62 -16.13 17.31
C SER A 154 37.16 -16.55 17.15
N ASN A 155 36.66 -17.33 18.09
CA ASN A 155 35.22 -17.48 18.29
C ASN A 155 34.74 -16.11 18.76
N GLN A 156 34.49 -15.19 17.83
CA GLN A 156 33.76 -13.96 18.14
C GLN A 156 32.33 -14.40 18.47
N SER A 157 32.00 -14.34 19.77
CA SER A 157 30.65 -14.46 20.27
C SER A 157 29.77 -13.45 19.55
N ILE A 158 28.58 -13.86 19.14
CA ILE A 158 27.67 -12.97 18.41
C ILE A 158 27.15 -11.87 19.34
N GLY A 159 27.07 -12.13 20.64
CA GLY A 159 26.76 -11.16 21.69
C GLY A 159 26.89 -11.75 23.08
N ASP A 160 26.66 -10.90 24.08
CA ASP A 160 26.54 -11.35 25.47
C ASP A 160 25.17 -11.98 25.69
N ALA A 161 25.12 -13.03 26.51
CA ALA A 161 23.88 -13.68 26.90
C ALA A 161 23.09 -12.73 27.82
N GLU A 162 21.83 -12.49 27.46
CA GLU A 162 20.90 -11.66 28.21
C GLU A 162 19.80 -12.52 28.84
N THR A 163 19.16 -12.03 29.92
CA THR A 163 18.00 -12.69 30.52
C THR A 163 16.72 -12.32 29.78
N ILE A 164 15.80 -13.28 29.63
CA ILE A 164 14.50 -13.04 28.99
C ILE A 164 13.54 -12.42 30.03
N ASN A 165 13.30 -11.12 29.92
CA ASN A 165 12.47 -10.37 30.87
C ASN A 165 11.01 -10.23 30.37
N VAL A 166 10.32 -11.35 30.14
CA VAL A 166 8.89 -11.40 29.78
C VAL A 166 8.15 -12.25 30.81
N SER A 167 6.99 -11.76 31.30
CA SER A 167 6.21 -12.46 32.33
C SER A 167 5.65 -13.79 31.80
N ALA A 168 5.76 -14.86 32.58
CA ALA A 168 5.13 -16.14 32.26
C ALA A 168 3.60 -16.02 32.21
N ASP A 169 3.00 -15.20 33.07
CA ASP A 169 1.55 -14.99 33.11
C ASP A 169 1.05 -14.28 31.84
N GLU A 170 1.83 -13.31 31.32
CA GLU A 170 1.54 -12.63 30.04
C GLU A 170 1.52 -13.64 28.88
N LEU A 171 2.54 -14.50 28.81
CA LEU A 171 2.66 -15.51 27.76
C LEU A 171 1.59 -16.61 27.87
N ASN A 172 1.33 -17.10 29.09
CA ASN A 172 0.31 -18.13 29.32
C ASN A 172 -1.07 -17.62 28.89
N LEU A 173 -1.44 -16.40 29.27
CA LEU A 173 -2.71 -15.81 28.85
C LEU A 173 -2.82 -15.68 27.32
N LEU A 174 -1.75 -15.22 26.65
CA LEU A 174 -1.71 -15.13 25.18
C LEU A 174 -1.90 -16.51 24.52
N PHE A 175 -1.17 -17.52 24.98
CA PHE A 175 -1.22 -18.86 24.39
C PHE A 175 -2.53 -19.58 24.69
N ASP A 176 -3.11 -19.36 25.87
CA ASP A 176 -4.43 -19.87 26.22
C ASP A 176 -5.51 -19.30 25.29
N VAL A 177 -5.47 -17.99 25.00
CA VAL A 177 -6.41 -17.37 24.06
C VAL A 177 -6.18 -17.84 22.62
N LEU A 178 -4.92 -17.90 22.16
CA LEU A 178 -4.59 -18.37 20.80
C LEU A 178 -4.91 -19.86 20.59
N GLY A 179 -4.82 -20.67 21.65
CA GLY A 179 -5.18 -22.08 21.63
C GLY A 179 -6.69 -22.35 21.63
N GLN A 180 -7.53 -21.32 21.78
CA GLN A 180 -8.98 -21.48 21.77
C GLN A 180 -9.52 -21.67 20.35
N ASN A 181 -10.54 -22.52 20.22
CA ASN A 181 -11.24 -22.75 18.95
C ASN A 181 -12.28 -21.68 18.59
N LYS A 182 -12.53 -20.71 19.49
CA LYS A 182 -13.52 -19.64 19.33
C LYS A 182 -13.01 -18.37 20.01
N GLN A 183 -13.36 -17.21 19.45
CA GLN A 183 -13.12 -15.92 20.10
C GLN A 183 -13.85 -15.87 21.45
N THR A 184 -13.15 -15.39 22.48
CA THR A 184 -13.71 -15.08 23.79
C THR A 184 -14.04 -13.59 23.90
N GLU A 185 -14.64 -13.16 25.00
CA GLU A 185 -14.91 -11.73 25.24
C GLU A 185 -13.61 -10.90 25.39
N GLN A 186 -12.51 -11.57 25.74
CA GLN A 186 -11.20 -10.96 25.96
C GLN A 186 -10.37 -10.95 24.67
N ASN A 187 -10.67 -10.00 23.77
CA ASN A 187 -9.96 -9.86 22.50
C ASN A 187 -8.68 -9.03 22.59
N LEU A 188 -8.52 -8.18 23.62
CA LEU A 188 -7.33 -7.34 23.79
C LEU A 188 -6.53 -7.78 25.00
N ILE A 189 -5.28 -8.16 24.77
CA ILE A 189 -4.38 -8.71 25.79
C ILE A 189 -3.21 -7.74 25.99
N ALA A 190 -2.87 -7.43 27.24
CA ALA A 190 -1.72 -6.59 27.54
C ALA A 190 -0.41 -7.33 27.24
N THR A 191 0.49 -6.71 26.48
CA THR A 191 1.74 -7.32 26.00
C THR A 191 2.94 -6.41 26.26
N SER A 192 2.97 -5.83 27.47
CA SER A 192 3.98 -4.84 27.85
C SER A 192 5.39 -5.44 27.97
N GLY A 193 5.50 -6.71 28.38
CA GLY A 193 6.76 -7.44 28.45
C GLY A 193 7.32 -7.69 27.05
N LEU A 194 6.50 -8.22 26.14
CA LEU A 194 6.87 -8.39 24.74
C LEU A 194 7.23 -7.06 24.07
N SER A 195 6.44 -6.01 24.29
CA SER A 195 6.72 -4.69 23.73
C SER A 195 8.08 -4.13 24.16
N LYS A 196 8.42 -4.24 25.45
CA LYS A 196 9.73 -3.86 25.98
C LYS A 196 10.85 -4.73 25.42
N PHE A 197 10.63 -6.05 25.32
CA PHE A 197 11.61 -7.00 24.82
C PHE A 197 11.98 -6.74 23.35
N TRP A 198 11.00 -6.38 22.51
CA TRP A 198 11.21 -6.15 21.08
C TRP A 198 11.57 -4.70 20.72
N LYS A 199 11.72 -3.81 21.70
CA LYS A 199 12.14 -2.43 21.48
C LYS A 199 13.51 -2.38 20.81
N GLY A 200 13.63 -1.71 19.66
CA GLY A 200 14.86 -1.65 18.86
C GLY A 200 15.09 -2.83 17.92
N TYR A 201 14.20 -3.83 17.93
CA TYR A 201 14.27 -5.05 17.09
C TYR A 201 13.01 -5.22 16.23
N GLY A 202 12.45 -4.10 15.75
CA GLY A 202 11.23 -4.06 14.94
C GLY A 202 9.93 -3.96 15.77
N GLY A 203 10.05 -3.94 17.09
CA GLY A 203 8.95 -3.67 18.02
C GLY A 203 7.89 -4.76 18.11
N PHE A 204 7.04 -4.62 19.12
CA PHE A 204 5.81 -5.38 19.34
C PHE A 204 4.83 -4.45 20.06
N PRO A 205 3.51 -4.50 19.77
CA PRO A 205 2.55 -3.58 20.40
C PRO A 205 2.45 -3.83 21.91
N SER A 206 2.10 -2.78 22.66
CA SER A 206 1.90 -2.86 24.13
C SER A 206 0.60 -3.59 24.51
N SER A 207 -0.31 -3.74 23.56
CA SER A 207 -1.50 -4.58 23.64
C SER A 207 -1.72 -5.31 22.31
N TYR A 208 -2.12 -6.57 22.37
CA TYR A 208 -2.35 -7.42 21.21
C TYR A 208 -3.83 -7.75 21.09
N PHE A 209 -4.43 -7.42 19.94
CA PHE A 209 -5.81 -7.75 19.66
C PHE A 209 -5.89 -9.06 18.88
N VAL A 210 -6.44 -10.09 19.52
CA VAL A 210 -6.62 -11.41 18.92
C VAL A 210 -7.93 -11.45 18.13
N ARG A 211 -7.82 -11.72 16.83
CA ARG A 211 -8.97 -11.88 15.94
C ARG A 211 -9.16 -13.33 15.49
N LYS A 212 -10.36 -13.64 15.00
CA LYS A 212 -10.75 -14.98 14.56
C LYS A 212 -9.77 -15.55 13.53
N GLU A 213 -9.35 -14.73 12.57
CA GLU A 213 -8.40 -15.11 11.51
C GLU A 213 -7.07 -15.60 12.09
N GLU A 214 -6.62 -15.05 13.21
CA GLU A 214 -5.38 -15.46 13.87
C GLU A 214 -5.55 -16.76 14.65
N LEU A 215 -6.71 -17.01 15.25
CA LEU A 215 -7.02 -18.30 15.89
C LEU A 215 -7.00 -19.45 14.86
N MET A 216 -7.61 -19.22 13.69
CA MET A 216 -7.60 -20.19 12.59
C MET A 216 -6.17 -20.42 12.08
N LEU A 217 -5.42 -19.35 11.86
CA LEU A 217 -4.04 -19.42 11.39
C LEU A 217 -3.13 -20.10 12.42
N TRP A 218 -3.30 -19.83 13.71
CA TRP A 218 -2.55 -20.45 14.80
C TRP A 218 -2.67 -21.97 14.77
N LYS A 219 -3.90 -22.48 14.75
CA LYS A 219 -4.17 -23.91 14.66
C LYS A 219 -3.53 -24.54 13.42
N LEU A 220 -3.65 -23.89 12.27
CA LEU A 220 -3.10 -24.37 11.00
C LEU A 220 -1.57 -24.42 11.02
N VAL A 221 -0.92 -23.33 11.43
CA VAL A 221 0.54 -23.20 11.48
C VAL A 221 1.14 -24.22 12.46
N MET A 222 0.61 -24.31 13.69
CA MET A 222 1.11 -25.27 14.68
C MET A 222 0.96 -26.71 14.20
N ARG A 223 -0.16 -27.04 13.53
CA ARG A 223 -0.37 -28.37 12.94
C ARG A 223 0.66 -28.67 11.85
N ILE A 224 0.96 -27.72 10.96
CA ILE A 224 1.94 -27.93 9.89
C ILE A 224 3.35 -28.07 10.48
N MET A 225 3.74 -27.17 11.38
CA MET A 225 5.06 -27.17 12.02
C MET A 225 5.31 -28.42 12.89
N SER A 226 4.26 -29.10 13.34
CA SER A 226 4.40 -30.40 14.04
C SER A 226 4.89 -31.54 13.13
N LYS A 227 4.75 -31.40 11.80
CA LYS A 227 5.22 -32.39 10.82
C LYS A 227 6.70 -32.19 10.53
N ARG A 228 7.46 -33.29 10.47
CA ARG A 228 8.89 -33.25 10.09
C ARG A 228 9.03 -32.75 8.65
N ASP A 229 10.10 -31.99 8.41
CA ASP A 229 10.54 -31.51 7.09
C ASP A 229 9.56 -30.57 6.35
N LYS A 230 8.51 -30.10 7.01
CA LYS A 230 7.58 -29.11 6.47
C LYS A 230 7.99 -27.70 6.87
N ARG A 231 7.98 -26.79 5.89
CA ARG A 231 8.17 -25.34 6.08
C ARG A 231 6.83 -24.63 5.92
N VAL A 232 6.66 -23.51 6.60
CA VAL A 232 5.48 -22.66 6.51
C VAL A 232 5.85 -21.30 5.94
N THR A 233 5.08 -20.83 4.96
CA THR A 233 5.16 -19.45 4.49
C THR A 233 3.85 -18.74 4.81
N ILE A 234 3.89 -17.76 5.72
CA ILE A 234 2.76 -16.87 5.99
C ILE A 234 2.83 -15.70 5.03
N VAL A 235 1.90 -15.67 4.08
CA VAL A 235 1.72 -14.56 3.16
C VAL A 235 0.64 -13.62 3.63
N GLY A 236 0.64 -12.40 3.11
CA GLY A 236 -0.41 -11.42 3.33
C GLY A 236 0.12 -10.00 3.20
N SER A 237 -0.78 -9.04 3.28
CA SER A 237 -0.45 -7.65 2.96
C SER A 237 0.26 -6.92 4.11
N GLY A 238 0.96 -5.82 3.82
CA GLY A 238 1.77 -5.12 4.83
C GLY A 238 0.95 -4.38 5.89
N GLY A 239 0.94 -4.83 7.14
CA GLY A 239 0.15 -4.22 8.22
C GLY A 239 -1.04 -5.06 8.71
N VAL A 240 -1.16 -6.31 8.24
CA VAL A 240 -2.20 -7.26 8.69
C VAL A 240 -1.85 -8.04 9.97
N GLY A 241 -0.62 -7.89 10.49
CA GLY A 241 -0.18 -8.50 11.76
C GLY A 241 0.83 -9.64 11.64
N LYS A 242 1.25 -10.05 10.44
CA LYS A 242 2.12 -11.24 10.23
C LYS A 242 3.38 -11.27 11.10
N SER A 243 4.11 -10.16 11.16
CA SER A 243 5.34 -10.05 11.95
C SER A 243 5.07 -10.23 13.45
N CYS A 244 3.95 -9.69 13.94
CA CYS A 244 3.55 -9.90 15.34
C CYS A 244 3.14 -11.35 15.58
N PHE A 245 2.38 -11.94 14.66
CA PHE A 245 2.01 -13.35 14.73
C PHE A 245 3.24 -14.28 14.75
N LEU A 246 4.24 -14.05 13.89
CA LEU A 246 5.48 -14.81 13.88
C LEU A 246 6.26 -14.69 15.21
N VAL A 247 6.28 -13.50 15.82
CA VAL A 247 6.85 -13.31 17.16
C VAL A 247 6.14 -14.17 18.21
N LEU A 248 4.81 -14.26 18.15
CA LEU A 248 4.03 -15.10 19.06
C LEU A 248 4.33 -16.59 18.87
N VAL A 249 4.48 -17.04 17.61
CA VAL A 249 4.93 -18.41 17.31
C VAL A 249 6.33 -18.66 17.89
N ALA A 250 7.26 -17.72 17.71
CA ALA A 250 8.63 -17.85 18.25
C ALA A 250 8.62 -18.03 19.77
N PHE A 251 7.86 -17.22 20.48
CA PHE A 251 7.74 -17.30 21.93
C PHE A 251 7.02 -18.58 22.38
N TYR A 252 6.00 -19.05 21.68
CA TYR A 252 5.34 -20.31 22.00
C TYR A 252 6.29 -21.50 21.88
N LEU A 253 7.01 -21.61 20.76
CA LEU A 253 7.99 -22.66 20.54
C LEU A 253 9.07 -22.65 21.63
N ALA A 254 9.54 -21.46 22.04
CA ALA A 254 10.56 -21.33 23.07
C ALA A 254 10.04 -21.62 24.49
N PHE A 255 8.88 -21.07 24.87
CA PHE A 255 8.39 -21.10 26.24
C PHE A 255 7.47 -22.28 26.54
N ALA A 256 6.58 -22.64 25.62
CA ALA A 256 5.64 -23.75 25.79
C ALA A 256 6.25 -25.08 25.33
N GLU A 257 6.89 -25.11 24.15
CA GLU A 257 7.49 -26.35 23.62
C GLU A 257 8.96 -26.56 24.02
N LYS A 258 9.58 -25.60 24.72
CA LYS A 258 10.99 -25.67 25.16
C LYS A 258 11.99 -25.92 24.02
N ARG A 259 11.69 -25.40 22.83
CA ARG A 259 12.57 -25.49 21.66
C ARG A 259 13.51 -24.30 21.60
N LYS A 260 14.71 -24.51 21.07
CA LYS A 260 15.62 -23.42 20.67
C LYS A 260 15.03 -22.71 19.46
N VAL A 261 14.99 -21.38 19.47
CA VAL A 261 14.41 -20.59 18.38
C VAL A 261 15.37 -19.48 17.96
N LEU A 262 15.58 -19.31 16.66
CA LEU A 262 16.34 -18.22 16.05
C LEU A 262 15.42 -17.40 15.15
N VAL A 263 15.16 -16.15 15.52
CA VAL A 263 14.39 -15.20 14.72
C VAL A 263 15.33 -14.27 13.98
N VAL A 264 15.16 -14.19 12.66
CA VAL A 264 15.85 -13.23 11.78
C VAL A 264 14.80 -12.27 11.23
N ARG A 265 14.95 -10.98 11.49
CA ARG A 265 13.95 -9.96 11.19
C ARG A 265 14.55 -8.77 10.45
N ARG A 266 13.94 -8.37 9.34
CA ARG A 266 14.25 -7.10 8.67
C ARG A 266 13.76 -5.93 9.52
N LEU A 267 14.63 -4.98 9.82
CA LEU A 267 14.30 -3.76 10.56
C LEU A 267 14.02 -2.62 9.58
N SER A 268 12.93 -1.90 9.82
CA SER A 268 12.41 -0.86 8.91
C SER A 268 13.10 0.51 9.05
N ASP A 269 14.05 0.67 9.97
CA ASP A 269 14.68 1.97 10.22
C ASP A 269 15.83 2.20 9.24
N PHE A 270 15.55 3.00 8.20
CA PHE A 270 16.44 3.71 7.26
C PHE A 270 17.69 3.01 6.67
N CYS A 271 17.99 1.73 6.95
CA CYS A 271 19.27 1.08 6.60
C CYS A 271 19.20 -0.45 6.39
N GLU A 272 18.04 -1.05 6.08
CA GLU A 272 17.91 -2.52 5.86
C GLU A 272 18.65 -3.36 6.92
N ALA A 273 18.56 -2.94 8.17
CA ALA A 273 19.24 -3.57 9.27
C ALA A 273 18.63 -4.94 9.60
N ASN A 274 19.47 -5.91 9.96
CA ASN A 274 19.02 -7.23 10.42
C ASN A 274 18.96 -7.29 11.93
N GLY A 275 17.80 -7.61 12.49
CA GLY A 275 17.64 -8.05 13.87
C GLY A 275 17.75 -9.58 13.95
N VAL A 276 18.58 -10.09 14.85
CA VAL A 276 18.71 -11.51 15.15
C VAL A 276 18.46 -11.73 16.64
N ILE A 277 17.51 -12.60 16.95
CA ILE A 277 17.12 -12.95 18.31
C ILE A 277 17.17 -14.47 18.44
N TYR A 278 17.97 -14.97 19.37
CA TYR A 278 18.02 -16.37 19.73
C TYR A 278 17.44 -16.57 21.13
N LEU A 279 16.53 -17.54 21.26
CA LEU A 279 15.82 -17.90 22.48
C LEU A 279 16.14 -19.35 22.84
N ASP A 280 16.73 -19.55 24.02
CA ASP A 280 16.97 -20.84 24.63
C ASP A 280 16.52 -20.78 26.10
N VAL A 281 15.24 -21.05 26.32
CA VAL A 281 14.60 -20.92 27.63
C VAL A 281 15.11 -21.96 28.62
N GLU A 282 15.46 -23.17 28.16
CA GLU A 282 15.99 -24.22 29.04
C GLU A 282 17.32 -23.82 29.66
N ASN A 283 18.20 -23.18 28.89
CA ASN A 283 19.48 -22.66 29.36
C ASN A 283 19.38 -21.20 29.84
N ASN A 284 18.16 -20.64 29.94
CA ASN A 284 17.88 -19.24 30.28
C ASN A 284 18.78 -18.24 29.51
N THR A 285 19.01 -18.53 28.23
CA THR A 285 19.95 -17.81 27.38
C THR A 285 19.18 -17.09 26.27
N CYS A 286 19.39 -15.78 26.16
CA CYS A 286 18.91 -14.97 25.05
C CYS A 286 20.09 -14.27 24.40
N ILE A 287 20.13 -14.23 23.06
CA ILE A 287 21.10 -13.41 22.32
C ILE A 287 20.31 -12.50 21.41
N ARG A 288 20.54 -11.19 21.52
CA ARG A 288 19.92 -10.18 20.64
C ARG A 288 21.00 -9.35 19.97
N LYS A 289 20.96 -9.25 18.65
CA LYS A 289 21.87 -8.42 17.87
C LYS A 289 21.21 -7.76 16.70
N THR A 290 21.67 -6.57 16.38
CA THR A 290 21.28 -5.83 15.18
C THR A 290 22.47 -5.72 14.23
N ASN A 291 22.20 -5.35 12.97
CA ASN A 291 23.21 -5.02 11.96
C ASN A 291 24.19 -6.16 11.63
N LEU A 292 23.76 -7.41 11.76
CA LEU A 292 24.54 -8.55 11.27
C LEU A 292 24.49 -8.62 9.74
N THR A 293 25.63 -8.94 9.12
CA THR A 293 25.72 -9.13 7.68
C THR A 293 25.06 -10.45 7.26
N GLY A 294 24.60 -10.55 6.01
CA GLY A 294 24.00 -11.77 5.47
C GLY A 294 24.88 -13.01 5.63
N ALA A 295 26.18 -12.87 5.37
CA ALA A 295 27.16 -13.94 5.58
C ALA A 295 27.23 -14.39 7.05
N LYS A 296 27.23 -13.46 8.02
CA LYS A 296 27.22 -13.81 9.44
C LYS A 296 25.94 -14.53 9.85
N ILE A 297 24.80 -14.11 9.31
CA ILE A 297 23.49 -14.74 9.53
C ILE A 297 23.45 -16.15 8.95
N SER A 298 23.91 -16.32 7.71
CA SER A 298 23.95 -17.63 7.02
C SER A 298 24.79 -18.67 7.75
N ALA A 299 25.82 -18.24 8.49
CA ALA A 299 26.69 -19.11 9.26
C ALA A 299 26.21 -19.40 10.69
N LEU A 300 25.10 -18.78 11.15
CA LEU A 300 24.57 -19.02 12.49
C LEU A 300 24.15 -20.48 12.71
N PRO A 301 23.40 -21.13 11.80
CA PRO A 301 22.90 -22.49 12.03
C PRO A 301 24.02 -23.53 12.23
N ASP A 302 25.20 -23.29 11.66
CA ASP A 302 26.37 -24.18 11.75
C ASP A 302 27.16 -24.02 13.05
N ARG A 303 26.92 -22.94 13.81
CA ARG A 303 27.57 -22.73 15.10
C ARG A 303 26.91 -23.61 16.15
N LYS A 304 27.73 -24.26 16.99
CA LYS A 304 27.27 -25.15 18.08
C LYS A 304 26.20 -24.53 18.98
N GLU A 305 26.31 -23.21 19.22
CA GLU A 305 25.37 -22.43 20.04
C GLU A 305 23.94 -22.47 19.49
N PHE A 306 23.76 -22.43 18.17
CA PHE A 306 22.46 -22.35 17.50
C PHE A 306 22.00 -23.68 16.90
N GLN A 307 22.81 -24.74 17.06
CA GLN A 307 22.52 -26.03 16.48
C GLN A 307 21.19 -26.60 17.01
N GLY A 308 20.32 -27.01 16.09
CA GLY A 308 18.98 -27.53 16.41
C GLY A 308 17.92 -26.46 16.68
N ALA A 309 18.24 -25.18 16.52
CA ALA A 309 17.27 -24.10 16.62
C ALA A 309 16.28 -24.12 15.44
N LEU A 310 15.01 -23.87 15.74
CA LEU A 310 13.99 -23.55 14.74
C LEU A 310 14.19 -22.11 14.28
N ILE A 311 14.30 -21.91 12.97
CA ILE A 311 14.63 -20.64 12.34
C ILE A 311 13.35 -20.02 11.76
N LEU A 312 13.04 -18.82 12.25
CA LEU A 312 11.89 -18.02 11.86
C LEU A 312 12.39 -16.74 11.18
N VAL A 313 11.85 -16.43 10.00
CA VAL A 313 12.29 -15.27 9.20
C VAL A 313 11.14 -14.29 8.99
N ASP A 314 11.35 -13.00 9.26
CA ASP A 314 10.34 -11.95 9.12
C ASP A 314 10.85 -10.79 8.25
N GLY A 315 9.98 -10.32 7.35
CA GLY A 315 10.23 -9.14 6.53
C GLY A 315 11.07 -9.40 5.27
N TYR A 316 11.23 -10.67 4.90
CA TYR A 316 11.91 -11.12 3.69
C TYR A 316 10.97 -11.97 2.82
N SER A 317 11.13 -11.88 1.51
CA SER A 317 10.64 -12.89 0.56
C SER A 317 11.57 -14.10 0.55
N ARG A 318 11.10 -15.24 0.04
CA ARG A 318 11.93 -16.45 -0.11
C ARG A 318 13.10 -16.21 -1.04
N MET A 319 12.87 -15.50 -2.15
CA MET A 319 13.92 -15.11 -3.08
C MET A 319 14.97 -14.22 -2.41
N GLU A 320 14.55 -13.26 -1.57
CA GLU A 320 15.48 -12.42 -0.82
C GLU A 320 16.29 -13.24 0.18
N VAL A 321 15.67 -14.21 0.87
CA VAL A 321 16.37 -15.13 1.77
C VAL A 321 17.42 -15.95 1.02
N GLU A 322 17.06 -16.54 -0.12
CA GLU A 322 17.98 -17.33 -0.95
C GLU A 322 19.14 -16.48 -1.46
N HIS A 323 18.85 -15.26 -1.91
CA HIS A 323 19.86 -14.34 -2.40
C HIS A 323 20.79 -13.83 -1.29
N GLN A 324 20.25 -13.50 -0.10
CA GLN A 324 21.01 -12.84 0.96
C GLN A 324 21.69 -13.83 1.92
N PHE A 325 21.09 -14.99 2.13
CA PHE A 325 21.52 -15.98 3.13
C PHE A 325 21.84 -17.36 2.52
N GLY A 326 21.60 -17.57 1.22
CA GLY A 326 21.83 -18.85 0.54
C GLY A 326 20.80 -19.91 0.92
N LEU A 327 21.24 -21.17 1.08
CA LEU A 327 20.40 -22.29 1.51
C LEU A 327 20.06 -22.22 3.02
N PHE A 328 19.39 -21.14 3.42
CA PHE A 328 19.09 -20.87 4.81
C PHE A 328 17.96 -21.78 5.32
N PRO A 329 18.18 -22.59 6.39
CA PRO A 329 17.26 -23.67 6.76
C PRO A 329 16.10 -23.18 7.64
N TYR A 330 15.29 -22.24 7.15
CA TYR A 330 14.11 -21.73 7.87
C TYR A 330 12.97 -22.75 7.95
N GLN A 331 12.18 -22.69 9.04
CA GLN A 331 10.96 -23.47 9.23
C GLN A 331 9.69 -22.63 9.04
N LEU A 332 9.76 -21.34 9.32
CA LEU A 332 8.64 -20.42 9.14
C LEU A 332 9.15 -19.08 8.61
N ILE A 333 8.48 -18.55 7.59
CA ILE A 333 8.74 -17.22 7.04
C ILE A 333 7.45 -16.40 7.00
N ALA A 334 7.51 -15.13 7.39
CA ALA A 334 6.44 -14.15 7.20
C ALA A 334 6.84 -13.20 6.08
N SER A 335 6.14 -13.32 4.94
CA SER A 335 6.51 -12.66 3.69
C SER A 335 5.41 -11.75 3.13
N SER A 336 5.80 -10.77 2.32
CA SER A 336 4.90 -9.83 1.64
C SER A 336 4.16 -10.49 0.45
N MET A 337 3.44 -9.70 -0.33
CA MET A 337 2.51 -10.18 -1.37
C MET A 337 3.17 -10.82 -2.61
N GLU A 338 4.49 -10.79 -2.73
CA GLU A 338 5.20 -11.08 -3.99
C GLU A 338 5.98 -12.40 -4.01
N ASP A 339 5.85 -13.24 -2.98
CA ASP A 339 6.45 -14.58 -3.08
C ASP A 339 5.70 -15.38 -4.15
N GLU A 340 6.38 -15.70 -5.26
CA GLU A 340 5.88 -16.64 -6.25
C GLU A 340 5.52 -17.95 -5.55
N TYR A 341 4.27 -18.41 -5.72
CA TYR A 341 3.77 -19.65 -5.12
C TYR A 341 4.73 -20.80 -5.43
N SER A 342 5.29 -21.43 -4.40
CA SER A 342 6.23 -22.52 -4.63
C SER A 342 5.46 -23.76 -5.07
N SER A 343 5.86 -24.34 -6.19
CA SER A 343 5.45 -25.71 -6.55
C SER A 343 6.14 -26.79 -5.71
N ASN A 344 6.82 -26.41 -4.62
CA ASN A 344 7.62 -27.30 -3.80
C ASN A 344 6.74 -27.95 -2.72
N GLU A 345 6.57 -29.27 -2.78
CA GLU A 345 5.74 -30.03 -1.83
C GLU A 345 6.22 -29.91 -0.37
N SER A 346 7.44 -29.44 -0.12
CA SER A 346 8.00 -29.28 1.24
C SER A 346 7.59 -27.98 1.95
N THR A 347 6.98 -27.02 1.25
CA THR A 347 6.55 -25.73 1.83
C THR A 347 5.05 -25.56 1.71
N ASP A 348 4.36 -25.45 2.85
CA ASP A 348 2.93 -25.18 2.89
C ASP A 348 2.72 -23.66 3.05
N GLU A 349 1.91 -23.08 2.16
CA GLU A 349 1.63 -21.65 2.14
C GLU A 349 0.31 -21.35 2.82
N VAL A 350 0.29 -20.33 3.67
CA VAL A 350 -0.88 -19.91 4.44
C VAL A 350 -1.03 -18.40 4.38
N VAL A 351 -2.25 -17.89 4.35
CA VAL A 351 -2.52 -16.44 4.29
C VAL A 351 -3.03 -15.91 5.62
N LEU A 352 -2.49 -14.77 6.06
CA LEU A 352 -3.13 -13.92 7.05
C LEU A 352 -3.90 -12.80 6.33
N PRO A 353 -5.25 -12.89 6.24
CA PRO A 353 -6.04 -11.93 5.48
C PRO A 353 -6.13 -10.56 6.17
N ALA A 354 -6.63 -9.55 5.45
CA ALA A 354 -6.83 -8.19 5.91
C ALA A 354 -7.76 -8.12 7.14
N TRP A 355 -7.69 -7.00 7.85
CA TRP A 355 -8.61 -6.70 8.94
C TRP A 355 -10.01 -6.39 8.42
N ARG A 356 -11.02 -6.92 9.12
CA ARG A 356 -12.42 -6.56 8.88
C ARG A 356 -12.76 -5.28 9.62
N PHE A 357 -13.71 -4.53 9.10
CA PHE A 357 -14.15 -3.29 9.72
C PHE A 357 -14.61 -3.50 11.18
N ASN A 358 -15.40 -4.54 11.46
CA ASN A 358 -15.91 -4.80 12.80
C ASN A 358 -14.78 -5.07 13.82
N ASP A 359 -13.70 -5.74 13.42
CA ASP A 359 -12.55 -5.96 14.30
C ASP A 359 -11.79 -4.66 14.56
N LEU A 360 -11.62 -3.82 13.54
CA LEU A 360 -10.97 -2.51 13.67
C LEU A 360 -11.81 -1.53 14.50
N LEU A 361 -13.13 -1.53 14.32
CA LEU A 361 -14.05 -0.77 15.15
C LEU A 361 -13.91 -1.22 16.61
N ARG A 362 -13.98 -2.53 16.86
CA ARG A 362 -13.83 -3.06 18.21
C ARG A 362 -12.47 -2.74 18.82
N TYR A 363 -11.39 -2.83 18.04
CA TYR A 363 -10.07 -2.39 18.45
C TYR A 363 -10.08 -0.92 18.87
N SER A 364 -10.60 -0.04 18.01
CA SER A 364 -10.66 1.41 18.30
C SER A 364 -11.51 1.75 19.52
N GLU A 365 -12.57 1.00 19.80
CA GLU A 365 -13.38 1.16 21.02
C GLU A 365 -12.59 0.80 22.28
N LEU A 366 -11.80 -0.26 22.22
CA LEU A 366 -11.02 -0.74 23.36
C LEU A 366 -9.74 0.08 23.61
N THR A 367 -9.23 0.77 22.59
CA THR A 367 -8.00 1.59 22.65
C THR A 367 -8.27 3.06 22.31
N LEU A 368 -9.46 3.58 22.64
CA LEU A 368 -9.98 4.83 22.10
C LEU A 368 -9.04 6.03 22.24
N ASP A 369 -8.50 6.25 23.43
CA ASP A 369 -7.67 7.44 23.71
C ASP A 369 -6.35 7.39 22.93
N ASP A 370 -5.62 6.27 23.01
CA ASP A 370 -4.37 6.04 22.28
C ASP A 370 -4.59 6.07 20.76
N TRP A 371 -5.70 5.49 20.29
CA TRP A 371 -6.03 5.44 18.88
C TRP A 371 -6.39 6.83 18.35
N LYS A 372 -7.19 7.62 19.06
CA LYS A 372 -7.49 9.02 18.69
C LYS A 372 -6.25 9.89 18.68
N GLN A 373 -5.34 9.70 19.64
CA GLN A 373 -4.08 10.44 19.69
C GLN A 373 -3.17 10.10 18.50
N SER A 374 -2.96 8.81 18.22
CA SER A 374 -2.07 8.35 17.14
C SER A 374 -2.59 8.70 15.74
N THR A 375 -3.90 8.64 15.53
CA THR A 375 -4.56 9.02 14.27
C THR A 375 -4.66 10.53 14.06
N GLY A 376 -4.49 11.35 15.11
CA GLY A 376 -4.69 12.80 15.07
C GLY A 376 -6.17 13.23 15.14
N LEU A 377 -7.09 12.29 15.36
CA LEU A 377 -8.54 12.53 15.44
C LEU A 377 -9.01 13.00 16.84
N GLY A 378 -8.08 13.19 17.79
CA GLY A 378 -8.39 13.65 19.14
C GLY A 378 -9.01 15.05 19.22
N GLN A 379 -8.91 15.87 18.16
CA GLN A 379 -9.53 17.19 18.10
C GLN A 379 -11.04 17.13 17.76
N GLU A 380 -11.53 16.00 17.25
CA GLU A 380 -12.92 15.82 16.82
C GLU A 380 -13.83 15.32 17.96
N GLN A 381 -13.98 16.13 19.00
CA GLN A 381 -14.70 15.72 20.23
C GLN A 381 -16.21 15.44 20.03
N GLN A 382 -16.80 15.87 18.92
CA GLN A 382 -18.24 15.75 18.66
C GLN A 382 -18.64 14.50 17.85
N LYS A 383 -17.71 13.85 17.14
CA LYS A 383 -18.03 12.67 16.31
C LYS A 383 -18.04 11.39 17.15
N ALA A 384 -18.98 10.50 16.83
CA ALA A 384 -19.02 9.17 17.45
C ALA A 384 -17.82 8.31 17.00
N THR A 385 -17.37 7.38 17.83
CA THR A 385 -16.25 6.47 17.49
C THR A 385 -16.52 5.69 16.20
N LEU A 386 -17.76 5.28 15.96
CA LEU A 386 -18.17 4.62 14.73
C LEU A 386 -17.87 5.48 13.49
N GLU A 387 -18.20 6.77 13.54
CA GLU A 387 -17.99 7.69 12.42
C GLU A 387 -16.49 7.89 12.16
N LEU A 388 -15.70 8.09 13.22
CA LEU A 388 -14.24 8.22 13.12
C LEU A 388 -13.59 6.95 12.57
N ALA A 389 -14.03 5.78 13.03
CA ALA A 389 -13.50 4.50 12.57
C ALA A 389 -13.88 4.24 11.10
N GLN A 390 -15.11 4.57 10.68
CA GLN A 390 -15.53 4.49 9.28
C GLN A 390 -14.70 5.41 8.39
N GLU A 391 -14.48 6.65 8.84
CA GLU A 391 -13.65 7.62 8.13
C GLU A 391 -12.22 7.10 7.99
N GLN A 392 -11.59 6.68 9.08
CA GLN A 392 -10.22 6.16 9.02
C GLN A 392 -10.12 4.89 8.17
N TYR A 393 -11.08 3.96 8.28
CA TYR A 393 -11.13 2.73 7.49
C TYR A 393 -11.29 2.99 5.99
N PHE A 394 -12.03 4.03 5.60
CA PHE A 394 -12.16 4.44 4.21
C PHE A 394 -10.82 4.76 3.54
N TYR A 395 -9.85 5.26 4.32
CA TYR A 395 -8.48 5.48 3.85
C TYR A 395 -7.62 4.22 4.02
N SER A 396 -7.57 3.65 5.22
CA SER A 396 -6.61 2.60 5.57
C SER A 396 -6.92 1.21 5.01
N GLY A 397 -8.18 0.96 4.65
CA GLY A 397 -8.67 -0.39 4.42
C GLY A 397 -8.40 -1.31 5.62
N GLY A 398 -8.24 -2.60 5.36
CA GLY A 398 -7.92 -3.65 6.34
C GLY A 398 -6.46 -3.68 6.81
N SER A 399 -5.77 -2.54 6.79
CA SER A 399 -4.42 -2.36 7.33
C SER A 399 -4.49 -1.81 8.76
N LEU A 400 -4.28 -2.64 9.79
CA LEU A 400 -4.23 -2.12 11.17
C LEU A 400 -3.12 -1.07 11.32
N ARG A 401 -1.99 -1.27 10.65
CA ARG A 401 -0.86 -0.32 10.66
C ARG A 401 -1.25 1.07 10.16
N ASP A 402 -2.01 1.15 9.06
CA ASP A 402 -2.44 2.45 8.53
C ASP A 402 -3.68 2.96 9.28
N PHE A 403 -4.53 2.06 9.80
CA PHE A 403 -5.67 2.41 10.64
C PHE A 403 -5.25 3.09 11.96
N CYS A 404 -4.09 2.74 12.51
CA CYS A 404 -3.50 3.40 13.70
C CYS A 404 -2.51 4.53 13.36
N ARG A 405 -2.32 4.86 12.08
CA ARG A 405 -1.41 5.95 11.66
C ARG A 405 -2.18 7.27 11.57
N ASN A 406 -1.46 8.38 11.72
CA ASN A 406 -2.01 9.70 11.51
C ASN A 406 -2.76 9.80 10.18
N HIS A 407 -3.98 10.33 10.22
CA HIS A 407 -4.89 10.42 9.09
C HIS A 407 -4.24 11.07 7.85
N ASN A 408 -3.53 12.19 8.05
CA ASN A 408 -2.89 12.92 6.96
C ASN A 408 -1.76 12.12 6.31
N ASP A 409 -1.00 11.34 7.10
CA ASP A 409 0.09 10.52 6.57
C ASP A 409 -0.43 9.36 5.72
N VAL A 410 -1.56 8.77 6.13
CA VAL A 410 -2.24 7.72 5.34
C VAL A 410 -2.72 8.31 4.02
N LYS A 411 -3.43 9.44 4.07
CA LYS A 411 -3.92 10.16 2.90
C LYS A 411 -2.79 10.54 1.94
N ASN A 412 -1.75 11.21 2.42
CA ASN A 412 -0.58 11.60 1.63
C ASN A 412 0.09 10.39 0.97
N GLY A 413 0.15 9.27 1.70
CA GLY A 413 0.65 8.01 1.20
C GLY A 413 -0.16 7.46 0.01
N ILE A 414 -1.49 7.52 0.09
CA ILE A 414 -2.39 7.07 -0.98
C ILE A 414 -2.35 8.06 -2.15
N ASP A 415 -2.29 9.36 -1.88
CA ASP A 415 -2.17 10.39 -2.91
C ASP A 415 -0.95 10.19 -3.79
N GLY A 416 0.20 9.82 -3.20
CA GLY A 416 1.40 9.47 -3.94
C GLY A 416 1.19 8.29 -4.91
N VAL A 417 0.46 7.26 -4.49
CA VAL A 417 0.11 6.11 -5.36
C VAL A 417 -0.85 6.55 -6.46
N CYS A 418 -1.87 7.34 -6.12
CA CYS A 418 -2.88 7.80 -7.07
C CYS A 418 -2.30 8.74 -8.13
N ALA A 419 -1.30 9.56 -7.79
CA ALA A 419 -0.63 10.46 -8.72
C ALA A 419 0.09 9.70 -9.85
N ILE A 420 0.77 8.60 -9.50
CA ILE A 420 1.47 7.75 -10.47
C ILE A 420 0.48 7.15 -11.48
N VAL A 421 -0.62 6.60 -10.98
CA VAL A 421 -1.69 6.03 -11.83
C VAL A 421 -2.35 7.09 -12.69
N SER A 422 -2.63 8.27 -12.13
CA SER A 422 -3.25 9.38 -12.86
C SER A 422 -2.39 9.84 -14.04
N ASN A 423 -1.06 9.82 -13.87
CA ASN A 423 -0.11 10.12 -14.96
C ASN A 423 -0.09 9.02 -16.03
N ALA A 424 -0.17 7.75 -15.62
CA ALA A 424 -0.22 6.62 -16.55
C ALA A 424 -1.57 6.50 -17.29
N GLN A 425 -2.65 7.06 -16.73
CA GLN A 425 -4.04 6.93 -17.18
C GLN A 425 -4.56 5.48 -17.28
N THR A 426 -3.84 4.53 -16.69
CA THR A 426 -4.16 3.11 -16.69
C THR A 426 -3.88 2.51 -15.32
N VAL A 427 -4.74 1.59 -14.88
CA VAL A 427 -4.50 0.78 -13.69
C VAL A 427 -4.17 -0.64 -14.15
N ASP A 428 -2.91 -1.04 -14.00
CA ASP A 428 -2.54 -2.45 -14.05
C ASP A 428 -2.46 -2.98 -12.61
N LEU A 429 -3.50 -3.72 -12.20
CA LEU A 429 -3.55 -4.36 -10.89
C LEU A 429 -2.75 -5.66 -10.84
N GLU A 430 -2.23 -6.14 -11.97
CA GLU A 430 -1.49 -7.40 -12.05
C GLU A 430 0.03 -7.15 -12.01
N LEU A 431 0.51 -6.03 -12.55
CA LEU A 431 1.94 -5.76 -12.69
C LEU A 431 2.27 -4.30 -12.40
N GLN A 432 3.03 -4.05 -11.32
CA GLN A 432 4.07 -3.00 -11.26
C GLN A 432 4.76 -3.01 -9.90
N GLN A 433 6.00 -3.50 -9.89
CA GLN A 433 6.91 -3.32 -8.77
C GLN A 433 7.21 -1.83 -8.60
N GLY A 434 7.05 -1.33 -7.37
CA GLY A 434 7.46 0.02 -7.04
C GLY A 434 9.00 0.14 -7.01
N PRO A 435 9.58 1.35 -7.17
CA PRO A 435 11.04 1.57 -7.21
C PRO A 435 11.83 1.20 -5.92
N ARG A 436 11.20 0.58 -4.92
CA ARG A 436 11.75 0.44 -3.55
C ARG A 436 11.54 -0.94 -2.90
N GLY A 437 11.14 -1.97 -3.64
CA GLY A 437 10.77 -3.28 -3.04
C GLY A 437 9.55 -3.23 -2.10
N TYR A 438 8.93 -2.05 -1.97
CA TYR A 438 7.55 -1.89 -1.54
C TYR A 438 6.70 -1.72 -2.78
N ASN A 439 5.74 -2.60 -2.98
CA ASN A 439 4.71 -2.34 -3.97
C ASN A 439 3.94 -1.09 -3.54
N LEU A 440 3.95 -0.07 -4.39
CA LEU A 440 3.08 1.12 -4.27
C LEU A 440 1.64 0.70 -3.94
N TRP A 441 1.23 -0.40 -4.55
CA TRP A 441 -0.07 -1.00 -4.38
C TRP A 441 -0.32 -1.68 -3.03
N ASP A 442 0.70 -2.05 -2.25
CA ASP A 442 0.52 -2.65 -0.91
C ASP A 442 -0.17 -1.69 0.06
N ARG A 443 -0.14 -0.38 -0.24
CA ARG A 443 -0.88 0.64 0.51
C ARG A 443 -2.38 0.60 0.28
N ILE A 444 -2.84 0.08 -0.86
CA ILE A 444 -4.24 0.17 -1.27
C ILE A 444 -4.87 -1.17 -1.65
N ARG A 445 -4.09 -2.25 -1.77
CA ARG A 445 -4.55 -3.61 -2.05
C ARG A 445 -4.35 -4.51 -0.84
N ARG A 446 -5.28 -5.44 -0.60
CA ARG A 446 -5.19 -6.44 0.47
C ARG A 446 -5.64 -7.84 0.08
N HIS A 447 -5.04 -8.83 0.75
CA HIS A 447 -5.47 -10.23 0.71
C HIS A 447 -6.67 -10.47 1.60
N TYR A 448 -7.67 -11.16 1.07
CA TYR A 448 -8.82 -11.67 1.78
C TYR A 448 -8.96 -13.17 1.50
N VAL A 449 -9.70 -13.84 2.37
CA VAL A 449 -10.15 -15.22 2.16
C VAL A 449 -11.65 -15.22 1.82
N ALA A 450 -12.09 -16.16 1.00
CA ALA A 450 -13.48 -16.23 0.54
C ALA A 450 -14.50 -16.44 1.69
N ASP A 451 -14.13 -17.20 2.71
CA ASP A 451 -14.88 -17.42 3.96
C ASP A 451 -13.86 -17.57 5.11
N PRO A 452 -13.85 -16.68 6.11
CA PRO A 452 -12.93 -16.76 7.25
C PRO A 452 -13.31 -17.86 8.25
N ASN A 453 -14.47 -18.49 8.10
CA ASN A 453 -14.91 -19.57 8.98
C ASN A 453 -14.39 -20.94 8.53
N ASP A 454 -13.89 -21.02 7.29
CA ASP A 454 -13.37 -22.24 6.71
C ASP A 454 -11.83 -22.26 6.78
N GLU A 455 -11.29 -23.31 7.38
CA GLU A 455 -9.85 -23.50 7.50
C GLU A 455 -9.18 -23.72 6.12
N GLU A 456 -9.87 -24.37 5.17
CA GLU A 456 -9.35 -24.63 3.82
C GLU A 456 -9.00 -23.35 3.08
N HIS A 457 -9.77 -22.29 3.32
CA HIS A 457 -9.58 -21.02 2.64
C HIS A 457 -8.31 -20.28 3.07
N TYR A 458 -7.65 -20.70 4.16
CA TYR A 458 -6.40 -20.09 4.62
C TYR A 458 -5.15 -20.68 3.96
N TRP A 459 -5.23 -21.83 3.28
CA TRP A 459 -4.08 -22.48 2.63
C TRP A 459 -4.31 -22.88 1.17
N LEU A 460 -5.57 -22.95 0.72
CA LEU A 460 -5.89 -23.15 -0.70
C LEU A 460 -5.98 -21.82 -1.45
N VAL A 461 -4.98 -21.57 -2.31
CA VAL A 461 -4.81 -20.33 -3.09
C VAL A 461 -6.04 -19.95 -3.91
N CYS A 462 -6.82 -20.93 -4.40
CA CYS A 462 -8.03 -20.67 -5.18
C CYS A 462 -9.13 -19.93 -4.38
N HIS A 463 -9.03 -19.88 -3.06
CA HIS A 463 -9.93 -19.14 -2.16
C HIS A 463 -9.40 -17.78 -1.73
N TRP A 464 -8.17 -17.43 -2.11
CA TRP A 464 -7.57 -16.13 -1.81
C TRP A 464 -8.05 -15.08 -2.79
N ARG A 465 -8.27 -13.86 -2.32
CA ARG A 465 -8.76 -12.73 -3.13
C ARG A 465 -7.91 -11.51 -2.84
N ILE A 466 -7.46 -10.84 -3.90
CA ILE A 466 -6.78 -9.55 -3.79
C ILE A 466 -7.80 -8.47 -4.15
N ALA A 467 -7.96 -7.47 -3.29
CA ALA A 467 -8.91 -6.38 -3.51
C ALA A 467 -8.26 -5.04 -3.21
N MET A 468 -8.59 -4.00 -3.98
CA MET A 468 -8.29 -2.62 -3.59
C MET A 468 -9.27 -2.20 -2.50
N ASP A 469 -8.81 -2.05 -1.27
CA ASP A 469 -9.68 -1.91 -0.10
C ASP A 469 -9.70 -0.54 0.55
N SER A 470 -8.90 0.40 0.03
CA SER A 470 -9.02 1.83 0.31
C SER A 470 -10.10 2.43 -0.59
N GLY A 471 -11.24 2.83 0.01
CA GLY A 471 -12.31 3.52 -0.69
C GLY A 471 -11.85 4.88 -1.25
N TYR A 472 -10.97 5.56 -0.51
CA TYR A 472 -10.33 6.80 -0.96
C TYR A 472 -9.50 6.58 -2.24
N ALA A 473 -8.62 5.57 -2.24
CA ALA A 473 -7.84 5.23 -3.44
C ALA A 473 -8.77 4.87 -4.61
N PHE A 474 -9.73 3.99 -4.35
CA PHE A 474 -10.66 3.53 -5.37
C PHE A 474 -11.43 4.67 -6.02
N LYS A 475 -11.88 5.67 -5.24
CA LYS A 475 -12.56 6.85 -5.78
C LYS A 475 -11.64 7.67 -6.71
N ARG A 476 -10.36 7.82 -6.37
CA ARG A 476 -9.40 8.60 -7.16
C ARG A 476 -8.97 7.92 -8.46
N ILE A 477 -8.78 6.60 -8.45
CA ILE A 477 -8.18 5.87 -9.58
C ILE A 477 -9.10 4.85 -10.24
N GLY A 478 -10.26 4.53 -9.66
CA GLY A 478 -11.21 3.57 -10.21
C GLY A 478 -11.68 3.93 -11.61
N ARG A 479 -11.72 5.22 -11.94
CA ARG A 479 -12.06 5.73 -13.28
C ARG A 479 -11.11 5.31 -14.40
N PHE A 480 -9.89 4.89 -14.07
CA PHE A 480 -8.86 4.44 -15.00
C PHE A 480 -8.82 2.90 -15.13
N MET A 481 -9.64 2.19 -14.37
CA MET A 481 -9.80 0.74 -14.50
C MET A 481 -10.75 0.40 -15.65
N ASP A 482 -10.51 -0.74 -16.28
CA ASP A 482 -11.48 -1.29 -17.22
C ASP A 482 -12.76 -1.78 -16.49
N VAL A 483 -13.78 -2.03 -17.29
CA VAL A 483 -15.13 -2.40 -16.86
C VAL A 483 -15.15 -3.69 -16.06
N LYS A 484 -14.41 -4.69 -16.53
CA LYS A 484 -14.37 -6.02 -15.91
C LYS A 484 -13.73 -5.89 -14.54
N THR A 485 -12.61 -5.18 -14.46
CA THR A 485 -11.91 -4.90 -13.20
C THR A 485 -12.81 -4.16 -12.20
N GLN A 486 -13.52 -3.10 -12.61
CA GLN A 486 -14.47 -2.40 -11.74
C GLN A 486 -15.57 -3.33 -11.21
N LEU A 487 -16.13 -4.19 -12.07
CA LEU A 487 -17.20 -5.11 -11.72
C LEU A 487 -16.72 -6.21 -10.77
N ASP A 488 -15.54 -6.77 -11.03
CA ASP A 488 -14.94 -7.82 -10.20
C ASP A 488 -14.63 -7.26 -8.80
N LEU A 489 -14.08 -6.05 -8.71
CA LEU A 489 -13.84 -5.38 -7.43
C LEU A 489 -15.14 -5.04 -6.69
N TYR A 490 -16.18 -4.60 -7.38
CA TYR A 490 -17.50 -4.39 -6.77
C TYR A 490 -18.09 -5.70 -6.22
N GLN A 491 -18.00 -6.81 -6.95
CA GLN A 491 -18.47 -8.11 -6.46
C GLN A 491 -17.72 -8.55 -5.19
N VAL A 492 -16.40 -8.34 -5.17
CA VAL A 492 -15.57 -8.65 -4.00
C VAL A 492 -15.96 -7.74 -2.83
N ALA A 493 -16.11 -6.44 -3.06
CA ALA A 493 -16.53 -5.48 -2.03
C ALA A 493 -17.88 -5.86 -1.42
N HIS A 494 -18.87 -6.15 -2.27
CA HIS A 494 -20.22 -6.51 -1.88
C HIS A 494 -20.25 -7.82 -1.07
N LYS A 495 -19.52 -8.84 -1.52
CA LYS A 495 -19.43 -10.13 -0.82
C LYS A 495 -18.75 -9.99 0.54
N LEU A 496 -17.72 -9.15 0.63
CA LEU A 496 -16.94 -8.93 1.85
C LEU A 496 -17.56 -7.86 2.78
N GLN A 497 -18.60 -7.15 2.34
CA GLN A 497 -19.13 -5.94 3.00
C GLN A 497 -18.01 -4.95 3.31
N ALA A 498 -17.14 -4.75 2.33
CA ALA A 498 -15.92 -3.97 2.52
C ALA A 498 -16.20 -2.46 2.50
N GLY A 499 -15.36 -1.68 3.18
CA GLY A 499 -15.56 -0.23 3.32
C GLY A 499 -15.50 0.56 2.02
N PHE A 500 -14.97 -0.04 0.96
CA PHE A 500 -14.91 0.52 -0.38
C PHE A 500 -16.10 0.12 -1.28
N GLU A 501 -17.09 -0.63 -0.78
CA GLU A 501 -18.26 -1.06 -1.57
C GLU A 501 -19.02 0.13 -2.19
N SER A 502 -19.24 1.18 -1.41
CA SER A 502 -19.87 2.42 -1.88
C SER A 502 -19.09 3.04 -3.05
N SER A 503 -17.76 3.13 -2.93
CA SER A 503 -16.89 3.68 -3.98
C SER A 503 -16.84 2.78 -5.21
N ALA A 504 -16.84 1.45 -5.01
CA ALA A 504 -16.92 0.46 -6.09
C ALA A 504 -18.22 0.58 -6.89
N PHE A 505 -19.33 0.71 -6.18
CA PHE A 505 -20.64 0.94 -6.78
C PHE A 505 -20.72 2.26 -7.54
N GLU A 506 -20.26 3.35 -6.92
CA GLU A 506 -20.17 4.70 -7.52
C GLU A 506 -19.46 4.64 -8.88
N GLN A 507 -18.25 4.07 -8.94
CA GLN A 507 -17.50 4.00 -10.20
C GLN A 507 -18.15 3.07 -11.22
N CYS A 508 -18.77 1.96 -10.81
CA CYS A 508 -19.52 1.10 -11.72
C CYS A 508 -20.67 1.85 -12.41
N PHE A 509 -21.41 2.67 -11.65
CA PHE A 509 -22.49 3.49 -12.16
C PHE A 509 -21.97 4.58 -13.11
N HIS A 510 -21.04 5.42 -12.66
CA HIS A 510 -20.47 6.51 -13.46
C HIS A 510 -19.76 5.98 -14.71
N GLY A 511 -19.06 4.85 -14.60
CA GLY A 511 -18.44 4.15 -15.70
C GLY A 511 -19.46 3.67 -16.75
N ALA A 512 -20.64 3.22 -16.34
CA ALA A 512 -21.72 2.88 -17.26
C ALA A 512 -22.33 4.11 -17.94
N VAL A 513 -22.51 5.21 -17.20
CA VAL A 513 -22.99 6.49 -17.77
C VAL A 513 -22.01 7.04 -18.82
N ARG A 514 -20.70 6.99 -18.57
CA ARG A 514 -19.66 7.39 -19.53
C ARG A 514 -19.73 6.64 -20.86
N ARG A 515 -20.18 5.38 -20.82
CA ARG A 515 -20.31 4.50 -21.99
C ARG A 515 -21.69 4.56 -22.63
N SER A 516 -22.65 5.23 -21.99
CA SER A 516 -24.00 5.40 -22.53
C SER A 516 -23.95 6.15 -23.87
N THR A 517 -24.90 5.81 -24.75
CA THR A 517 -25.04 6.48 -26.05
C THR A 517 -26.51 6.80 -26.28
N LYS A 518 -26.83 7.63 -27.29
CA LYS A 518 -28.22 7.85 -27.69
C LYS A 518 -28.95 6.55 -28.07
N ARG A 519 -28.21 5.56 -28.61
CA ARG A 519 -28.76 4.23 -28.96
C ARG A 519 -28.92 3.32 -27.76
N TYR A 520 -28.03 3.45 -26.77
CA TYR A 520 -28.02 2.65 -25.55
C TYR A 520 -27.92 3.60 -24.34
N PRO A 521 -29.02 4.32 -24.01
CA PRO A 521 -29.05 5.20 -22.85
C PRO A 521 -29.18 4.40 -21.56
N ILE A 522 -28.68 4.94 -20.46
CA ILE A 522 -29.01 4.43 -19.12
C ILE A 522 -30.40 4.95 -18.75
N GLN A 523 -31.30 4.04 -18.40
CA GLN A 523 -32.63 4.38 -17.90
C GLN A 523 -32.66 4.22 -16.39
N MET A 524 -32.74 5.34 -15.67
CA MET A 524 -32.93 5.35 -14.23
C MET A 524 -34.42 5.31 -13.95
N ILE A 525 -34.92 4.13 -13.59
CA ILE A 525 -36.34 3.90 -13.32
C ILE A 525 -36.63 4.31 -11.89
N ASN A 526 -37.66 5.14 -11.70
CA ASN A 526 -38.13 5.54 -10.40
C ASN A 526 -38.71 4.32 -9.66
N VAL A 527 -38.24 4.09 -8.44
CA VAL A 527 -38.65 2.97 -7.62
C VAL A 527 -39.65 3.47 -6.61
N VAL A 528 -40.84 2.87 -6.62
CA VAL A 528 -41.82 3.10 -5.56
C VAL A 528 -41.28 2.48 -4.27
N VAL A 529 -40.85 3.33 -3.34
CA VAL A 529 -40.34 2.95 -2.03
C VAL A 529 -41.52 2.57 -1.12
N ASN A 530 -41.38 1.45 -0.40
CA ASN A 530 -42.32 0.85 0.55
C ASN A 530 -43.71 1.51 0.68
N SER A 531 -44.72 0.92 0.04
CA SER A 531 -46.17 1.04 0.37
C SER A 531 -46.81 2.44 0.36
N ASP A 532 -46.03 3.51 0.25
CA ASP A 532 -46.49 4.88 0.05
C ASP A 532 -46.02 5.35 -1.33
N PRO A 533 -46.93 5.38 -2.32
CA PRO A 533 -46.62 5.88 -3.64
C PRO A 533 -46.00 7.27 -3.61
N SER A 534 -46.35 8.11 -2.63
CA SER A 534 -45.95 9.52 -2.50
C SER A 534 -44.50 9.72 -2.01
N TYR A 535 -43.84 8.67 -1.51
CA TYR A 535 -42.51 8.78 -0.89
C TYR A 535 -41.40 9.23 -1.85
N SER A 536 -41.53 8.90 -3.14
CA SER A 536 -40.56 9.21 -4.19
C SER A 536 -41.25 9.92 -5.34
N ASN A 537 -40.53 10.79 -6.06
CA ASN A 537 -40.96 11.59 -7.21
C ASN A 537 -42.31 11.19 -7.84
N GLN A 538 -43.33 12.04 -7.73
CA GLN A 538 -44.62 11.80 -8.38
C GLN A 538 -44.65 12.24 -9.83
N ARG A 539 -43.68 13.05 -10.25
CA ARG A 539 -43.66 13.68 -11.57
C ARG A 539 -43.06 12.79 -12.65
N TYR A 540 -42.05 11.97 -12.34
CA TYR A 540 -41.29 11.19 -13.33
C TYR A 540 -41.34 9.68 -13.08
N ASP A 541 -41.55 8.90 -14.16
CA ASP A 541 -41.40 7.43 -14.13
C ASP A 541 -39.95 6.99 -14.31
N ARG A 542 -39.19 7.73 -15.12
CA ARG A 542 -37.77 7.46 -15.37
C ARG A 542 -37.03 8.66 -15.92
N LEU A 543 -35.73 8.70 -15.65
CA LEU A 543 -34.79 9.62 -16.25
C LEU A 543 -33.93 8.88 -17.28
N VAL A 544 -33.70 9.51 -18.43
CA VAL A 544 -32.92 8.94 -19.53
C VAL A 544 -31.58 9.67 -19.64
N LEU A 545 -30.51 8.94 -19.35
CA LEU A 545 -29.14 9.42 -19.39
C LEU A 545 -28.46 8.94 -20.68
N HIS A 546 -28.04 9.89 -21.51
CA HIS A 546 -27.10 9.64 -22.60
C HIS A 546 -26.16 10.86 -22.70
N CYS A 547 -24.90 10.72 -22.33
CA CYS A 547 -24.05 11.90 -22.14
C CYS A 547 -22.71 11.78 -22.84
N ARG A 548 -22.35 12.81 -23.61
CA ARG A 548 -20.99 13.09 -24.10
C ARG A 548 -20.84 14.61 -24.24
N PRO A 549 -19.78 15.23 -23.67
CA PRO A 549 -18.70 14.64 -22.88
C PRO A 549 -19.06 14.41 -21.39
N VAL A 550 -18.28 13.55 -20.72
CA VAL A 550 -18.24 13.47 -19.25
C VAL A 550 -17.10 14.35 -18.77
N VAL A 551 -17.40 15.40 -18.02
CA VAL A 551 -16.39 16.28 -17.41
C VAL A 551 -16.15 15.76 -15.99
N CYS A 552 -14.96 15.23 -15.74
CA CYS A 552 -14.50 14.88 -14.39
C CYS A 552 -13.57 15.99 -13.92
N ASP A 553 -14.02 16.88 -13.04
CA ASP A 553 -13.25 18.06 -12.69
C ASP A 553 -13.59 18.56 -11.29
N GLY A 554 -12.61 19.18 -10.64
CA GLY A 554 -12.67 19.70 -9.27
C GLY A 554 -12.11 18.75 -8.21
N SER A 555 -10.93 19.08 -7.69
CA SER A 555 -10.27 18.44 -6.54
C SER A 555 -10.77 18.99 -5.20
N THR A 556 -11.38 20.18 -5.22
CA THR A 556 -11.99 20.84 -4.06
C THR A 556 -13.47 21.13 -4.28
N GLU A 557 -14.19 21.39 -3.20
CA GLU A 557 -15.62 21.79 -3.26
C GLU A 557 -15.80 23.08 -4.09
N ASP A 558 -14.92 24.07 -3.94
CA ASP A 558 -15.04 25.34 -4.67
C ASP A 558 -14.79 25.18 -6.18
N GLU A 559 -13.79 24.36 -6.56
CA GLU A 559 -13.57 24.01 -7.97
C GLU A 559 -14.78 23.28 -8.55
N CYS A 560 -15.41 22.37 -7.79
CA CYS A 560 -16.63 21.70 -8.22
C CYS A 560 -17.75 22.70 -8.54
N TYR A 561 -17.98 23.70 -7.67
CA TYR A 561 -18.99 24.73 -7.93
C TYR A 561 -18.65 25.62 -9.13
N GLU A 562 -17.39 26.00 -9.29
CA GLU A 562 -16.97 26.79 -10.44
C GLU A 562 -17.28 26.04 -11.74
N LYS A 563 -16.98 24.74 -11.81
CA LYS A 563 -17.25 23.90 -12.97
C LYS A 563 -18.74 23.70 -13.24
N LEU A 564 -19.56 23.54 -12.19
CA LEU A 564 -21.01 23.45 -12.32
C LEU A 564 -21.63 24.74 -12.91
N SER A 565 -21.07 25.90 -12.59
CA SER A 565 -21.52 27.18 -13.18
C SER A 565 -21.30 27.26 -14.70
N GLN A 566 -20.41 26.42 -15.24
CA GLN A 566 -20.04 26.36 -16.66
C GLN A 566 -20.56 25.10 -17.36
N LEU A 567 -21.45 24.31 -16.73
CA LEU A 567 -22.03 23.09 -17.27
C LEU A 567 -22.70 23.33 -18.63
N SER A 568 -22.23 22.64 -19.67
CA SER A 568 -22.79 22.73 -21.02
C SER A 568 -23.99 21.78 -21.22
N PRO A 569 -24.89 22.08 -22.18
CA PRO A 569 -26.07 21.25 -22.45
C PRO A 569 -25.69 19.82 -22.83
N GLY A 570 -26.30 18.83 -22.17
CA GLY A 570 -26.06 17.40 -22.44
C GLY A 570 -24.75 16.85 -21.88
N SER A 571 -24.01 17.64 -21.13
CA SER A 571 -22.82 17.18 -20.39
C SER A 571 -23.20 16.51 -19.09
N TYR A 572 -22.44 15.48 -18.75
CA TYR A 572 -22.47 14.84 -17.44
C TYR A 572 -21.27 15.34 -16.65
N CYS A 573 -21.51 16.13 -15.62
CA CYS A 573 -20.43 16.58 -14.74
C CYS A 573 -20.34 15.60 -13.58
N HIS A 574 -19.30 14.77 -13.58
CA HIS A 574 -18.95 13.87 -12.50
C HIS A 574 -17.97 14.60 -11.58
N LEU A 575 -18.38 14.87 -10.35
CA LEU A 575 -17.62 15.64 -9.39
C LEU A 575 -16.59 14.73 -8.74
N ASP A 576 -15.31 14.95 -9.07
CA ASP A 576 -14.21 14.06 -8.66
C ASP A 576 -13.67 14.37 -7.25
N SER A 577 -14.39 15.21 -6.49
CA SER A 577 -14.02 15.58 -5.13
C SER A 577 -14.42 14.49 -4.15
N VAL A 578 -13.42 13.85 -3.55
CA VAL A 578 -13.62 12.86 -2.47
C VAL A 578 -14.28 13.50 -1.24
N ASN A 579 -14.08 14.81 -1.05
CA ASN A 579 -14.62 15.59 0.06
C ASN A 579 -15.99 16.20 -0.25
N PHE A 580 -16.61 15.90 -1.40
CA PHE A 580 -17.94 16.36 -1.78
C PHE A 580 -18.96 15.21 -1.83
N PRO A 581 -19.25 14.51 -0.71
CA PRO A 581 -19.95 13.22 -0.72
C PRO A 581 -21.47 13.30 -0.92
N PHE A 582 -22.04 14.50 -1.01
CA PHE A 582 -23.50 14.65 -1.06
C PHE A 582 -24.06 14.47 -2.48
N VAL A 583 -23.41 15.05 -3.48
CA VAL A 583 -23.77 14.94 -4.90
C VAL A 583 -22.51 14.56 -5.66
N GLU A 584 -22.58 13.45 -6.41
CA GLU A 584 -21.46 12.92 -7.16
C GLU A 584 -21.51 13.33 -8.63
N ALA A 585 -22.70 13.66 -9.14
CA ALA A 585 -22.82 14.16 -10.50
C ALA A 585 -24.02 15.08 -10.72
N VAL A 586 -23.90 15.96 -11.72
CA VAL A 586 -25.00 16.80 -12.20
C VAL A 586 -25.13 16.66 -13.70
N VAL A 587 -26.37 16.51 -14.18
CA VAL A 587 -26.66 16.28 -15.60
C VAL A 587 -27.98 16.90 -16.03
N ILE A 588 -27.97 17.53 -17.20
CA ILE A 588 -29.19 17.97 -17.89
C ILE A 588 -29.66 16.81 -18.78
N CYS A 589 -30.77 16.17 -18.41
CA CYS A 589 -31.26 14.95 -19.04
C CYS A 589 -32.76 15.04 -19.40
N LYS A 590 -33.32 13.94 -19.93
CA LYS A 590 -34.75 13.84 -20.25
C LYS A 590 -35.49 13.05 -19.17
N GLY A 591 -36.48 13.68 -18.55
CA GLY A 591 -37.45 13.01 -17.68
C GLY A 591 -38.68 12.58 -18.46
N ILE A 592 -39.16 11.37 -18.21
CA ILE A 592 -40.44 10.87 -18.74
C ILE A 592 -41.49 11.07 -17.66
N LEU A 593 -42.51 11.87 -17.98
CA LEU A 593 -43.58 12.22 -17.05
C LEU A 593 -44.42 10.99 -16.67
N ARG A 594 -44.71 10.84 -15.38
CA ARG A 594 -45.42 9.69 -14.83
C ARG A 594 -46.77 9.47 -15.51
N GLY A 595 -47.04 8.23 -15.91
CA GLY A 595 -48.28 7.84 -16.57
C GLY A 595 -48.44 8.39 -18.00
N THR A 596 -47.39 8.99 -18.57
CA THR A 596 -47.37 9.50 -19.95
C THR A 596 -46.09 9.08 -20.67
N ASN A 597 -46.02 9.35 -21.98
CA ASN A 597 -44.78 9.22 -22.76
C ASN A 597 -44.15 10.59 -23.11
N LEU A 598 -44.62 11.66 -22.47
CA LEU A 598 -44.11 13.01 -22.70
C LEU A 598 -42.74 13.17 -22.05
N LYS A 599 -41.86 13.90 -22.74
CA LYS A 599 -40.48 14.14 -22.30
C LYS A 599 -40.30 15.61 -21.97
N GLU A 600 -39.71 15.89 -20.82
CA GLU A 600 -39.23 17.23 -20.49
C GLU A 600 -37.75 17.22 -20.14
N THR A 601 -37.13 18.40 -20.20
CA THR A 601 -35.74 18.58 -19.79
C THR A 601 -35.70 18.75 -18.28
N VAL A 602 -34.77 18.05 -17.62
CA VAL A 602 -34.63 18.02 -16.15
C VAL A 602 -33.16 18.14 -15.79
N VAL A 603 -32.84 18.86 -14.71
CA VAL A 603 -31.52 18.80 -14.07
C VAL A 603 -31.57 17.74 -12.98
N ALA A 604 -30.81 16.65 -13.17
CA ALA A 604 -30.68 15.60 -12.18
C ALA A 604 -29.36 15.78 -11.41
N MET A 605 -29.45 15.81 -10.09
CA MET A 605 -28.30 15.78 -9.18
C MET A 605 -28.21 14.39 -8.58
N ILE A 606 -27.19 13.64 -8.95
CA ILE A 606 -27.08 12.21 -8.68
C ILE A 606 -26.21 11.95 -7.46
N SER A 607 -26.68 11.04 -6.62
CA SER A 607 -26.02 10.58 -5.41
C SER A 607 -26.15 9.05 -5.36
N THR A 608 -25.06 8.31 -5.23
CA THR A 608 -25.10 6.85 -5.13
C THR A 608 -25.09 6.41 -3.65
N THR A 609 -25.60 5.21 -3.38
CA THR A 609 -25.58 4.61 -2.05
C THR A 609 -25.74 3.10 -2.14
N VAL A 610 -25.03 2.37 -1.29
CA VAL A 610 -25.30 0.93 -1.04
C VAL A 610 -26.09 0.73 0.27
N SER A 611 -26.24 1.79 1.07
CA SER A 611 -27.06 1.81 2.27
C SER A 611 -28.54 2.03 1.93
N ASN A 612 -29.42 1.44 2.72
CA ASN A 612 -30.86 1.71 2.70
C ASN A 612 -31.24 3.02 3.41
N LYS A 613 -30.26 3.83 3.85
CA LYS A 613 -30.52 5.11 4.52
C LYS A 613 -29.48 6.14 4.12
N LYS A 614 -29.92 7.38 3.86
CA LYS A 614 -29.04 8.54 3.62
C LYS A 614 -29.65 9.79 4.23
N SER A 615 -28.83 10.75 4.67
CA SER A 615 -29.30 12.05 5.14
C SER A 615 -29.22 13.08 4.03
N PHE A 616 -30.32 13.80 3.82
CA PHE A 616 -30.36 14.94 2.90
C PHE A 616 -29.69 16.17 3.54
N LYS A 617 -28.97 16.97 2.75
CA LYS A 617 -28.29 18.18 3.21
C LYS A 617 -28.87 19.41 2.53
N SER A 618 -29.87 20.03 3.16
CA SER A 618 -30.59 21.21 2.61
C SER A 618 -29.68 22.40 2.31
N GLU A 619 -28.65 22.63 3.13
CA GLU A 619 -27.67 23.70 2.91
C GLU A 619 -26.86 23.48 1.62
N VAL A 620 -26.40 22.26 1.39
CA VAL A 620 -25.64 21.88 0.18
C VAL A 620 -26.54 21.97 -1.04
N TRP A 621 -27.79 21.49 -0.93
CA TRP A 621 -28.80 21.62 -1.98
C TRP A 621 -29.04 23.09 -2.36
N THR A 622 -29.19 23.97 -1.38
CA THR A 622 -29.38 25.41 -1.59
C THR A 622 -28.17 26.04 -2.29
N LYS A 623 -26.95 25.67 -1.88
CA LYS A 623 -25.70 26.16 -2.50
C LYS A 623 -25.58 25.70 -3.95
N LEU A 624 -25.86 24.42 -4.23
CA LEU A 624 -25.88 23.85 -5.58
C LEU A 624 -26.89 24.57 -6.49
N ASN A 625 -28.12 24.79 -5.99
CA ASN A 625 -29.13 25.51 -6.74
C ASN A 625 -28.69 26.93 -7.11
N LYS A 626 -28.13 27.68 -6.15
CA LYS A 626 -27.59 29.03 -6.40
C LYS A 626 -26.47 29.04 -7.45
N VAL A 627 -25.64 28.01 -7.50
CA VAL A 627 -24.57 27.87 -8.49
C VAL A 627 -25.15 27.57 -9.87
N LEU A 628 -26.13 26.67 -9.95
CA LEU A 628 -26.80 26.32 -11.19
C LEU A 628 -27.64 27.48 -11.74
N ASP A 629 -28.23 28.33 -10.88
CA ASP A 629 -28.96 29.55 -11.30
C ASP A 629 -28.06 30.55 -12.04
N ARG A 630 -26.75 30.51 -11.82
CA ARG A 630 -25.77 31.36 -12.51
C ARG A 630 -25.39 30.81 -13.89
N ASN A 631 -25.75 29.57 -14.19
CA ASN A 631 -25.41 28.93 -15.44
C ASN A 631 -26.37 29.35 -16.56
N GLN A 632 -25.84 29.91 -17.64
CA GLN A 632 -26.62 30.42 -18.78
C GLN A 632 -27.45 29.34 -19.50
N HIS A 633 -27.09 28.07 -19.36
CA HIS A 633 -27.76 26.93 -19.97
C HIS A 633 -28.82 26.28 -19.06
N VAL A 634 -28.84 26.63 -17.77
CA VAL A 634 -29.84 26.15 -16.82
C VAL A 634 -30.81 27.29 -16.54
N LEU A 635 -31.83 27.41 -17.38
CA LEU A 635 -32.90 28.38 -17.16
C LEU A 635 -33.60 28.09 -15.83
N GLY A 636 -33.98 29.13 -15.08
CA GLY A 636 -34.57 29.00 -13.73
C GLY A 636 -35.91 28.24 -13.68
N ASN A 637 -36.51 27.94 -14.83
CA ASN A 637 -37.75 27.17 -14.94
C ASN A 637 -37.55 25.66 -15.20
N ILE A 638 -36.30 25.20 -15.37
CA ILE A 638 -36.02 23.77 -15.59
C ILE A 638 -36.18 23.03 -14.25
N PRO A 639 -37.03 21.99 -14.16
CA PRO A 639 -37.19 21.20 -12.95
C PRO A 639 -35.87 20.57 -12.49
N ARG A 640 -35.66 20.51 -11.18
CA ARG A 640 -34.46 19.95 -10.55
C ARG A 640 -34.86 18.78 -9.67
N VAL A 641 -34.12 17.68 -9.77
CA VAL A 641 -34.41 16.46 -9.01
C VAL A 641 -33.13 15.94 -8.37
N PHE A 642 -33.18 15.72 -7.06
CA PHE A 642 -32.21 14.95 -6.31
C PHE A 642 -32.46 13.46 -6.54
N VAL A 643 -31.51 12.77 -7.16
CA VAL A 643 -31.64 11.37 -7.55
C VAL A 643 -30.71 10.53 -6.69
N VAL A 644 -31.28 9.64 -5.89
CA VAL A 644 -30.52 8.60 -5.18
C VAL A 644 -30.54 7.32 -5.99
N VAL A 645 -29.36 6.76 -6.26
CA VAL A 645 -29.20 5.51 -7.00
C VAL A 645 -28.68 4.42 -6.07
N GLY A 646 -29.44 3.33 -5.95
CA GLY A 646 -29.08 2.13 -5.20
C GLY A 646 -28.72 0.93 -6.08
N PRO A 647 -28.05 -0.11 -5.53
CA PRO A 647 -27.56 -1.25 -6.29
C PRO A 647 -28.66 -2.22 -6.75
N ASP A 648 -29.77 -2.31 -6.02
CA ASP A 648 -30.80 -3.31 -6.31
C ASP A 648 -32.18 -2.90 -5.79
N ALA A 649 -33.21 -3.56 -6.31
CA ALA A 649 -34.60 -3.26 -5.99
C ALA A 649 -34.96 -3.42 -4.51
N SER A 650 -34.31 -4.32 -3.77
CA SER A 650 -34.58 -4.51 -2.34
C SER A 650 -34.02 -3.36 -1.51
N THR A 651 -32.80 -2.92 -1.81
CA THR A 651 -32.17 -1.75 -1.19
C THR A 651 -32.97 -0.49 -1.49
N CYS A 652 -33.34 -0.25 -2.75
CA CYS A 652 -34.13 0.93 -3.14
C CYS A 652 -35.53 0.94 -2.52
N LYS A 653 -36.23 -0.22 -2.45
CA LYS A 653 -37.60 -0.28 -1.90
C LYS A 653 -37.66 0.00 -0.41
N SER A 654 -36.61 -0.36 0.33
CA SER A 654 -36.49 -0.12 1.76
C SER A 654 -35.77 1.19 2.10
N PHE A 655 -35.46 2.01 1.09
CA PHE A 655 -34.63 3.19 1.25
C PHE A 655 -35.33 4.29 2.06
N ALA A 656 -34.57 4.93 2.96
CA ALA A 656 -35.02 6.06 3.75
C ALA A 656 -34.10 7.28 3.54
N LEU A 657 -34.65 8.37 2.98
CA LEU A 657 -34.01 9.68 2.98
C LEU A 657 -34.43 10.45 4.24
N ILE A 658 -33.49 10.73 5.13
CA ILE A 658 -33.71 11.60 6.30
C ILE A 658 -33.70 13.05 5.83
N ASP A 659 -34.56 13.90 6.38
CA ASP A 659 -34.66 15.33 6.06
C ASP A 659 -34.94 15.60 4.58
N ALA A 660 -35.71 14.70 3.95
CA ALA A 660 -36.00 14.72 2.53
C ALA A 660 -36.57 16.08 2.06
N PRO A 661 -36.23 16.51 0.83
CA PRO A 661 -36.88 17.68 0.21
C PRO A 661 -38.32 17.34 -0.17
N ASP A 662 -39.01 18.28 -0.81
CA ASP A 662 -40.35 18.05 -1.34
C ASP A 662 -40.39 16.80 -2.25
N GLN A 663 -41.51 16.09 -2.23
CA GLN A 663 -41.66 14.79 -2.90
C GLN A 663 -41.38 14.86 -4.41
N ASP A 664 -41.63 16.01 -5.05
CA ASP A 664 -41.37 16.23 -6.48
C ASP A 664 -39.90 16.56 -6.81
N ASP A 665 -39.10 16.88 -5.79
CA ASP A 665 -37.69 17.24 -5.92
C ASP A 665 -36.75 16.05 -5.63
N PHE A 666 -37.29 14.88 -5.26
CA PHE A 666 -36.50 13.70 -4.90
C PHE A 666 -36.96 12.43 -5.62
N MET A 667 -36.02 11.63 -6.12
CA MET A 667 -36.28 10.37 -6.82
C MET A 667 -35.33 9.26 -6.34
N VAL A 668 -35.84 8.05 -6.15
CA VAL A 668 -35.03 6.85 -5.87
C VAL A 668 -35.00 5.98 -7.11
N CYS A 669 -33.80 5.56 -7.51
CA CYS A 669 -33.56 4.73 -8.68
C CYS A 669 -32.73 3.51 -8.30
N CYS A 670 -32.85 2.43 -9.06
CA CYS A 670 -31.90 1.32 -8.98
C CYS A 670 -31.05 1.21 -10.24
N TYR A 671 -29.79 0.83 -10.02
CA TYR A 671 -28.87 0.38 -11.05
C TYR A 671 -28.13 -0.84 -10.52
N ASP A 672 -28.36 -2.01 -11.12
CA ASP A 672 -27.69 -3.26 -10.75
C ASP A 672 -26.50 -3.49 -11.69
N PRO A 673 -25.25 -3.29 -11.23
CA PRO A 673 -24.07 -3.49 -12.06
C PRO A 673 -23.97 -4.93 -12.58
N LEU A 674 -24.36 -5.91 -11.76
CA LEU A 674 -24.22 -7.34 -12.06
C LEU A 674 -25.21 -7.80 -13.14
N ARG A 675 -26.42 -7.23 -13.18
CA ARG A 675 -27.41 -7.53 -14.22
C ARG A 675 -27.14 -6.78 -15.51
N PHE A 676 -26.65 -5.55 -15.42
CA PHE A 676 -26.44 -4.71 -16.58
C PHE A 676 -25.35 -5.27 -17.51
N PHE A 677 -24.27 -5.83 -16.96
CA PHE A 677 -23.17 -6.39 -17.75
C PHE A 677 -23.36 -7.84 -18.20
N ARG A 678 -24.36 -8.57 -17.68
CA ARG A 678 -24.68 -9.95 -18.12
C ARG A 678 -25.34 -10.02 -19.50
N LYS A 679 -25.82 -8.90 -20.05
CA LYS A 679 -26.34 -8.84 -21.42
C LYS A 679 -25.31 -8.16 -22.34
N PRO A 680 -24.73 -8.86 -23.33
CA PRO A 680 -24.02 -8.16 -24.39
C PRO A 680 -25.00 -7.17 -25.08
N PRO A 681 -24.51 -6.08 -25.71
CA PRO A 681 -25.33 -5.07 -26.36
C PRO A 681 -26.17 -5.56 -27.57
N SER A 682 -26.32 -6.87 -27.76
CA SER A 682 -27.04 -7.50 -28.87
C SER A 682 -28.38 -8.13 -28.49
N ALA A 683 -28.78 -8.15 -27.22
CA ALA A 683 -30.09 -8.67 -26.85
C ALA A 683 -31.17 -7.58 -26.98
N ARG A 684 -31.84 -7.55 -28.14
CA ARG A 684 -33.13 -6.87 -28.32
C ARG A 684 -34.06 -7.26 -27.16
N ILE A 685 -34.55 -6.29 -26.41
CA ILE A 685 -35.68 -6.46 -25.50
C ILE A 685 -36.91 -6.06 -26.30
N ALA A 686 -37.78 -7.03 -26.57
CA ALA A 686 -39.16 -6.81 -26.98
C ALA A 686 -39.98 -6.26 -25.81
#